data_AF-A0A379ZS25-F1
#
_entry.id   AF-A0A379ZS25-F1
#
_cell.length_a   1.000
_cell.length_b   1.000
_cell.length_c   1.000
_cell.angle_alpha   90.00
_cell.angle_beta   90.00
_cell.angle_gamma   90.00
#
_symmetry.space_group_name_H-M   'P 1'
#
loop_
_entity.id
_entity.type
_entity.pdbx_description
1 polymer ?
#
loop_
_entity_poly.entity_id
_entity_poly.type
_entity_poly.pdbx_seq_one_letter_code
_entity_poly.pdbx_strand_id
1 'polypeptide(L)'
;MVSDTNLQLVSKKDTDVVGSKVTSVGKLDINAGGNINVSAAEQQQRIDEQKTALTVNGYAKEQGDKQYRAGLRIEHTSDSEKTTRSEQQSSMLSGGSVALKADKDVTFTGSKLTTTKGDASVSGDNVAFLAAENKTTSDTEKTKIGGGFYYTGGIDKVGSGIEGGYENSKTHSESRKAVTSGSDIAGNLTINAKDKLTQQGAQHQVGGKYQENADSVAHLAAIDSESSHTRKTDVGVDIGANIDYSAVTRPVERAVGKAAKLDANGVINEIGGIGAPNVGLDISANGGSSEKRSSSSQAVVSTITAGDIEVSASGKLQDSGTKYQATQGSVTLTADSHQSEAAQNSRQESNSETRGGASVRVYTTTGSDLTVDAKGEGGNKRSESGGSQAVTGSITAANGIDIKVKQDAVYQGTSLDAGKGKAQVKAEDGNIRFEQATDRNHESHSGFNVKVSAKGGTSPETKSFGAGLGGGHSKGASDGSSAQVSHLGGKQGVELEAGRGLTLQGSTVTSQGDVSLKAGDKVAIQAAKSHQTRKDDTLSGNIDIGGISTDNDKKSAGVISLGGAFDIAKVDESSTTQQGGKITSGGAVNITAKGNGDQALHLQGTEVKGSSVALNAEHGGVVLESAQNQEQKNNWNLGLKANVKGGQSFNKDANGKVDATSGSDTHTLGAGVKVGVDKLQKTTQGNSLISADEVTLNSGKDTTLAGARIDADRVQGNVGGDLHVESRKDSESSVKVNVDVGLSHTNDPASSITSKLSKVGTPHYAGKVKEKLEGGINKVADATTDKYNSVARRLDPKQDTTGAVSFSKADSKVTLPETLVGEKEKAPLWDRGARFLGNKSKESLTGPAGLQGQFKVNADVVNNDAVGVQSAISGKNDVTLNVQGNTHLTGGEIRSQQGEVTLGNGKLEQQDVASNRYQGGGHLDAAASAGALLGIAGKSVVNLETPVGGYINNQAADAKAGVFSGK
;
A
#
# COMPACT_ATOMS: atom_id res chain seq x y z
N MET A 1 12.54 -11.80 53.69
CA MET A 1 12.62 -12.91 54.66
C MET A 1 13.48 -14.03 54.08
N VAL A 2 14.40 -14.60 54.86
CA VAL A 2 15.34 -15.65 54.42
C VAL A 2 15.43 -16.75 55.48
N SER A 3 15.55 -18.01 55.05
CA SER A 3 15.83 -19.18 55.91
C SER A 3 16.91 -20.06 55.29
N ASP A 4 17.92 -20.43 56.07
CA ASP A 4 18.99 -21.36 55.68
C ASP A 4 18.56 -22.84 55.71
N THR A 5 17.29 -23.09 56.01
CA THR A 5 16.66 -24.42 56.03
C THR A 5 15.27 -24.34 55.37
N ASN A 6 14.30 -25.15 55.80
CA ASN A 6 12.89 -24.99 55.42
C ASN A 6 12.28 -23.69 56.00
N LEU A 7 11.16 -23.24 55.43
CA LEU A 7 10.40 -22.09 55.88
C LEU A 7 8.92 -22.35 55.66
N GLN A 8 8.14 -22.40 56.74
CA GLN A 8 6.69 -22.59 56.69
C GLN A 8 5.96 -21.32 57.15
N LEU A 9 4.96 -20.89 56.38
CA LEU A 9 4.05 -19.80 56.70
C LEU A 9 2.62 -20.35 56.72
N VAL A 10 1.85 -20.01 57.76
CA VAL A 10 0.47 -20.47 57.95
C VAL A 10 -0.41 -19.31 58.39
N SER A 11 -1.43 -19.00 57.60
CA SER A 11 -2.45 -17.98 57.90
C SER A 11 -3.84 -18.60 57.95
N LYS A 12 -4.70 -18.12 58.86
CA LYS A 12 -6.15 -18.42 58.87
C LYS A 12 -6.97 -17.47 57.98
N LYS A 13 -6.30 -16.58 57.26
CA LYS A 13 -6.85 -15.62 56.30
C LYS A 13 -5.90 -15.58 55.10
N ASP A 14 -5.92 -14.47 54.38
CA ASP A 14 -5.02 -14.18 53.28
C ASP A 14 -3.54 -14.13 53.72
N THR A 15 -2.62 -14.18 52.74
CA THR A 15 -1.18 -14.00 52.92
C THR A 15 -0.63 -13.18 51.75
N ASP A 16 -0.24 -11.93 52.04
CA ASP A 16 0.25 -10.97 51.04
C ASP A 16 1.78 -10.85 51.07
N VAL A 17 2.41 -10.91 49.90
CA VAL A 17 3.84 -10.69 49.67
C VAL A 17 3.97 -9.60 48.61
N VAL A 18 4.24 -8.36 49.06
CA VAL A 18 4.24 -7.15 48.22
C VAL A 18 5.64 -6.56 48.16
N GLY A 19 6.18 -6.33 46.95
CA GLY A 19 7.54 -5.83 46.71
C GLY A 19 8.67 -6.59 47.43
N SER A 20 8.46 -7.87 47.74
CA SER A 20 9.17 -8.57 48.79
C SER A 20 9.81 -9.89 48.33
N LYS A 21 11.01 -10.16 48.83
CA LYS A 21 11.70 -11.45 48.65
C LYS A 21 11.51 -12.35 49.86
N VAL A 22 10.96 -13.54 49.63
CA VAL A 22 10.89 -14.66 50.58
C VAL A 22 11.75 -15.80 50.02
N THR A 23 12.68 -16.32 50.81
CA THR A 23 13.65 -17.31 50.33
C THR A 23 13.95 -18.38 51.37
N SER A 24 14.03 -19.64 50.94
CA SER A 24 14.41 -20.80 51.76
C SER A 24 15.48 -21.62 51.03
N VAL A 25 16.48 -22.12 51.74
CA VAL A 25 17.46 -23.08 51.16
C VAL A 25 16.84 -24.49 51.06
N GLY A 26 15.96 -24.84 52.01
CA GLY A 26 15.08 -26.01 51.97
C GLY A 26 13.71 -25.70 51.34
N LYS A 27 12.67 -26.43 51.74
CA LYS A 27 11.29 -26.21 51.26
C LYS A 27 10.74 -24.87 51.77
N LEU A 28 10.20 -24.05 50.87
CA LEU A 28 9.26 -22.97 51.20
C LEU A 28 7.82 -23.51 51.13
N ASP A 29 7.03 -23.29 52.17
CA ASP A 29 5.69 -23.87 52.32
C ASP A 29 4.71 -22.80 52.85
N ILE A 30 3.73 -22.39 52.04
CA ILE A 30 2.80 -21.30 52.39
C ILE A 30 1.36 -21.84 52.33
N ASN A 31 0.65 -21.76 53.46
CA ASN A 31 -0.73 -22.22 53.60
C ASN A 31 -1.62 -21.08 54.10
N ALA A 32 -2.68 -20.76 53.37
CA ALA A 32 -3.59 -19.66 53.70
C ALA A 32 -5.05 -20.13 53.70
N GLY A 33 -5.76 -19.87 54.80
CA GLY A 33 -7.23 -20.03 54.89
C GLY A 33 -8.04 -18.97 54.13
N GLY A 34 -7.35 -18.17 53.32
CA GLY A 34 -7.89 -17.21 52.36
C GLY A 34 -7.04 -17.27 51.09
N ASN A 35 -6.67 -16.11 50.57
CA ASN A 35 -5.87 -15.95 49.35
C ASN A 35 -4.35 -16.00 49.62
N ILE A 36 -3.55 -16.27 48.59
CA ILE A 36 -2.10 -15.98 48.56
C ILE A 36 -1.83 -14.98 47.44
N ASN A 37 -1.43 -13.75 47.79
CA ASN A 37 -1.14 -12.70 46.83
C ASN A 37 0.36 -12.40 46.79
N VAL A 38 0.97 -12.45 45.61
CA VAL A 38 2.41 -12.21 45.39
C VAL A 38 2.55 -11.12 44.34
N SER A 39 2.61 -9.86 44.77
CA SER A 39 2.53 -8.69 43.90
C SER A 39 3.80 -7.85 43.91
N ALA A 40 4.08 -7.20 42.79
CA ALA A 40 5.06 -6.12 42.74
C ALA A 40 4.61 -4.92 43.61
N ALA A 41 5.56 -4.15 44.12
CA ALA A 41 5.27 -2.85 44.75
C ALA A 41 5.52 -1.72 43.77
N GLU A 42 4.60 -0.74 43.69
CA GLU A 42 4.79 0.46 42.89
C GLU A 42 5.77 1.43 43.58
N GLN A 43 6.88 1.74 42.91
CA GLN A 43 7.75 2.86 43.22
C GLN A 43 7.43 4.03 42.28
N GLN A 44 6.91 5.12 42.84
CA GLN A 44 6.56 6.31 42.06
C GLN A 44 7.60 7.44 42.25
N GLN A 45 8.16 7.92 41.14
CA GLN A 45 8.98 9.12 41.05
C GLN A 45 8.19 10.22 40.33
N ARG A 46 8.37 11.47 40.78
CA ARG A 46 7.83 12.66 40.12
C ARG A 46 8.95 13.67 39.87
N ILE A 47 8.94 14.29 38.70
CA ILE A 47 9.81 15.38 38.27
C ILE A 47 8.89 16.53 37.88
N ASP A 48 9.15 17.72 38.42
CA ASP A 48 8.50 18.96 38.04
C ASP A 48 9.62 20.00 37.89
N GLU A 49 9.97 20.33 36.65
CA GLU A 49 11.10 21.20 36.32
C GLU A 49 10.65 22.37 35.44
N GLN A 50 11.23 23.54 35.68
CA GLN A 50 11.05 24.73 34.84
C GLN A 50 12.41 25.40 34.60
N LYS A 51 12.76 25.59 33.32
CA LYS A 51 14.01 26.18 32.84
C LYS A 51 13.70 27.40 31.98
N THR A 52 13.95 28.59 32.54
CA THR A 52 13.84 29.88 31.83
C THR A 52 15.22 30.42 31.48
N ALA A 53 15.45 30.78 30.23
CA ALA A 53 16.68 31.43 29.77
C ALA A 53 16.37 32.63 28.88
N LEU A 54 17.17 33.69 29.03
CA LEU A 54 17.18 34.84 28.12
C LEU A 54 18.54 34.84 27.41
N THR A 55 18.53 34.74 26.08
CA THR A 55 19.74 34.56 25.28
C THR A 55 19.83 35.60 24.17
N VAL A 56 21.03 36.15 23.97
CA VAL A 56 21.34 37.06 22.85
C VAL A 56 22.15 36.27 21.83
N ASN A 57 21.49 35.81 20.78
CA ASN A 57 22.07 34.92 19.79
C ASN A 57 22.35 35.68 18.49
N GLY A 58 23.61 35.72 18.08
CA GLY A 58 23.96 35.95 16.68
C GLY A 58 23.61 34.72 15.86
N TYR A 59 22.95 34.90 14.72
CA TYR A 59 22.65 33.82 13.79
C TYR A 59 22.97 34.22 12.35
N ALA A 60 23.20 33.21 11.50
CA ALA A 60 23.15 33.34 10.05
C ALA A 60 22.28 32.19 9.49
N LYS A 61 21.29 32.53 8.65
CA LYS A 61 20.38 31.58 7.99
C LYS A 61 20.21 31.95 6.52
N GLU A 62 20.14 30.96 5.64
CA GLU A 62 19.72 31.20 4.25
C GLU A 62 18.21 31.48 4.24
N GLN A 63 17.76 32.43 3.42
CA GLN A 63 16.35 32.80 3.25
C GLN A 63 15.80 32.54 1.84
N GLY A 64 16.66 32.16 0.91
CA GLY A 64 16.34 31.83 -0.48
C GLY A 64 17.62 31.61 -1.27
N ASP A 65 17.51 31.11 -2.50
CA ASP A 65 18.66 30.79 -3.37
C ASP A 65 19.65 31.96 -3.45
N LYS A 66 20.81 31.80 -2.78
CA LYS A 66 21.91 32.77 -2.67
C LYS A 66 21.52 34.09 -2.00
N GLN A 67 20.55 34.04 -1.09
CA GLN A 67 20.12 35.15 -0.26
C GLN A 67 20.21 34.78 1.22
N TYR A 68 21.09 35.45 1.95
CA TYR A 68 21.38 35.18 3.36
C TYR A 68 20.73 36.22 4.26
N ARG A 69 20.45 35.85 5.51
CA ARG A 69 20.06 36.74 6.61
C ARG A 69 20.95 36.46 7.81
N ALA A 70 21.67 37.47 8.30
CA ALA A 70 22.44 37.42 9.52
C ALA A 70 21.94 38.49 10.50
N GLY A 71 21.80 38.17 11.78
CA GLY A 71 21.18 39.08 12.75
C GLY A 71 21.49 38.75 14.20
N LEU A 72 21.17 39.70 15.08
CA LEU A 72 21.18 39.49 16.53
C LEU A 72 19.71 39.41 16.99
N ARG A 73 19.36 38.30 17.65
CA ARG A 73 18.05 38.12 18.27
C ARG A 73 18.18 37.95 19.78
N ILE A 74 17.29 38.59 20.52
CA ILE A 74 17.03 38.31 21.92
C ILE A 74 15.91 37.28 21.95
N GLU A 75 16.17 36.09 22.50
CA GLU A 75 15.17 35.03 22.66
C GLU A 75 15.04 34.66 24.14
N HIS A 76 13.80 34.75 24.64
CA HIS A 76 13.39 34.17 25.91
C HIS A 76 12.80 32.78 25.66
N THR A 77 13.41 31.74 26.22
CA THR A 77 12.93 30.36 26.17
C THR A 77 12.49 29.90 27.55
N SER A 78 11.28 29.36 27.66
CA SER A 78 10.75 28.73 28.85
C SER A 78 10.38 27.29 28.52
N ASP A 79 11.20 26.37 29.00
CA ASP A 79 10.92 24.93 28.98
C ASP A 79 10.35 24.51 30.33
N SER A 80 9.33 23.66 30.34
CA SER A 80 8.80 23.00 31.53
C SER A 80 8.55 21.51 31.26
N GLU A 81 8.82 20.67 32.24
CA GLU A 81 8.58 19.23 32.22
C GLU A 81 7.88 18.79 33.51
N LYS A 82 6.82 18.01 33.38
CA LYS A 82 6.16 17.28 34.46
C LYS A 82 6.10 15.80 34.11
N THR A 83 7.00 15.02 34.70
CA THR A 83 7.14 13.59 34.43
C THR A 83 6.82 12.78 35.69
N THR A 84 5.82 11.89 35.59
CA THR A 84 5.51 10.89 36.62
C THR A 84 5.89 9.51 36.10
N ARG A 85 6.76 8.82 36.84
CA ARG A 85 7.26 7.47 36.53
C ARG A 85 6.86 6.53 37.66
N SER A 86 6.33 5.37 37.30
CA SER A 86 5.83 4.30 38.15
C SER A 86 6.54 3.01 37.74
N GLU A 87 7.33 2.43 38.64
CA GLU A 87 8.08 1.20 38.42
C GLU A 87 7.65 0.09 39.38
N GLN A 88 7.46 -1.11 38.85
CA GLN A 88 6.97 -2.28 39.57
C GLN A 88 8.16 -3.08 40.08
N GLN A 89 8.38 -3.03 41.39
CA GLN A 89 9.42 -3.79 42.08
C GLN A 89 8.87 -5.19 42.40
N SER A 90 9.21 -6.18 41.55
CA SER A 90 8.69 -7.56 41.63
C SER A 90 8.90 -8.26 42.98
N SER A 91 7.87 -8.95 43.47
CA SER A 91 8.05 -9.92 44.55
C SER A 91 8.71 -11.21 44.04
N MET A 92 9.37 -11.93 44.95
CA MET A 92 10.05 -13.19 44.65
C MET A 92 9.83 -14.22 45.76
N LEU A 93 9.24 -15.37 45.41
CA LEU A 93 9.21 -16.57 46.25
C LEU A 93 10.26 -17.56 45.77
N SER A 94 11.16 -18.01 46.65
CA SER A 94 12.26 -18.91 46.29
C SER A 94 12.46 -20.03 47.33
N GLY A 95 12.72 -21.25 46.86
CA GLY A 95 12.98 -22.42 47.69
C GLY A 95 14.03 -23.37 47.10
N GLY A 96 14.45 -24.38 47.87
CA GLY A 96 14.93 -25.66 47.31
C GLY A 96 13.82 -26.35 46.52
N SER A 97 12.63 -26.37 47.10
CA SER A 97 11.31 -26.66 46.52
C SER A 97 10.28 -25.67 47.09
N VAL A 98 9.12 -25.49 46.45
CA VAL A 98 8.06 -24.58 46.92
C VAL A 98 6.70 -25.28 46.91
N ALA A 99 5.87 -25.05 47.93
CA ALA A 99 4.45 -25.41 47.93
C ALA A 99 3.60 -24.23 48.38
N LEU A 100 2.59 -23.86 47.59
CA LEU A 100 1.64 -22.78 47.88
C LEU A 100 0.23 -23.36 47.87
N LYS A 101 -0.50 -23.20 48.97
CA LYS A 101 -1.89 -23.65 49.11
C LYS A 101 -2.76 -22.54 49.70
N ALA A 102 -3.65 -22.00 48.89
CA ALA A 102 -4.79 -21.22 49.34
C ALA A 102 -6.02 -22.12 49.49
N ASP A 103 -6.86 -21.85 50.48
CA ASP A 103 -8.23 -22.38 50.50
C ASP A 103 -9.11 -21.64 49.48
N LYS A 104 -8.75 -20.38 49.14
CA LYS A 104 -9.25 -19.57 48.03
C LYS A 104 -8.18 -19.38 46.93
N ASP A 105 -7.91 -18.16 46.45
CA ASP A 105 -7.15 -17.91 45.22
C ASP A 105 -5.64 -17.75 45.45
N VAL A 106 -4.83 -18.08 44.44
CA VAL A 106 -3.39 -17.74 44.39
C VAL A 106 -3.08 -16.81 43.22
N THR A 107 -2.69 -15.57 43.49
CA THR A 107 -2.40 -14.57 42.44
C THR A 107 -0.96 -14.08 42.51
N PHE A 108 -0.22 -14.25 41.41
CA PHE A 108 1.02 -13.54 41.13
C PHE A 108 0.74 -12.34 40.22
N THR A 109 1.31 -11.18 40.55
CA THR A 109 1.22 -9.96 39.73
C THR A 109 2.60 -9.34 39.59
N GLY A 110 3.13 -9.33 38.35
CA GLY A 110 4.52 -8.92 38.05
C GLY A 110 5.60 -9.54 38.93
N SER A 111 5.44 -10.80 39.32
CA SER A 111 6.25 -11.45 40.37
C SER A 111 6.72 -12.86 40.00
N LYS A 112 7.82 -13.31 40.62
CA LYS A 112 8.53 -14.54 40.23
C LYS A 112 8.48 -15.64 41.29
N LEU A 113 8.19 -16.86 40.85
CA LEU A 113 8.35 -18.11 41.60
C LEU A 113 9.66 -18.82 41.19
N THR A 114 10.43 -19.37 42.13
CA THR A 114 11.70 -20.04 41.81
C THR A 114 11.99 -21.25 42.69
N THR A 115 12.50 -22.33 42.10
CA THR A 115 13.11 -23.44 42.85
C THR A 115 14.55 -23.66 42.41
N THR A 116 15.41 -24.02 43.35
CA THR A 116 16.85 -24.18 43.11
C THR A 116 17.29 -25.63 42.94
N LYS A 117 16.43 -26.61 43.28
CA LYS A 117 16.77 -28.05 43.24
C LYS A 117 15.62 -28.99 42.86
N GLY A 118 14.38 -28.68 43.22
CA GLY A 118 13.24 -29.58 43.05
C GLY A 118 11.95 -28.86 42.67
N ASP A 119 10.83 -29.47 43.04
CA ASP A 119 9.53 -29.15 42.46
C ASP A 119 8.86 -27.91 43.07
N ALA A 120 7.93 -27.32 42.32
CA ALA A 120 7.02 -26.29 42.77
C ALA A 120 5.55 -26.75 42.61
N SER A 121 4.73 -26.52 43.63
CA SER A 121 3.28 -26.70 43.55
C SER A 121 2.51 -25.45 43.95
N VAL A 122 1.44 -25.17 43.22
CA VAL A 122 0.52 -24.04 43.45
C VAL A 122 -0.90 -24.58 43.44
N SER A 123 -1.73 -24.24 44.44
CA SER A 123 -3.12 -24.71 44.50
C SER A 123 -4.06 -23.72 45.17
N GLY A 124 -5.25 -23.55 44.59
CA GLY A 124 -6.32 -22.66 45.06
C GLY A 124 -7.66 -22.92 44.35
N ASP A 125 -8.68 -22.10 44.65
CA ASP A 125 -9.92 -22.02 43.87
C ASP A 125 -9.60 -21.52 42.45
N ASN A 126 -9.06 -20.31 42.33
CA ASN A 126 -8.44 -19.80 41.10
C ASN A 126 -6.92 -19.66 41.27
N VAL A 127 -6.20 -19.71 40.16
CA VAL A 127 -4.76 -19.38 40.11
C VAL A 127 -4.50 -18.37 38.99
N ALA A 128 -3.70 -17.35 39.27
CA ALA A 128 -3.40 -16.29 38.30
C ALA A 128 -1.91 -15.92 38.26
N PHE A 129 -1.38 -15.76 37.05
CA PHE A 129 -0.05 -15.20 36.77
C PHE A 129 -0.22 -13.98 35.86
N LEU A 130 -0.42 -12.81 36.48
CA LEU A 130 -0.79 -11.56 35.81
C LEU A 130 0.42 -10.65 35.57
N ALA A 131 0.31 -9.74 34.60
CA ALA A 131 1.26 -8.66 34.42
C ALA A 131 0.94 -7.47 35.33
N ALA A 132 1.98 -6.80 35.84
CA ALA A 132 1.90 -5.44 36.36
C ALA A 132 2.32 -4.44 35.25
N GLU A 133 2.06 -3.14 35.42
CA GLU A 133 2.46 -2.11 34.45
C GLU A 133 3.51 -1.16 35.03
N ASN A 134 4.69 -1.10 34.42
CA ASN A 134 5.58 0.06 34.53
C ASN A 134 4.97 1.19 33.69
N LYS A 135 4.71 2.37 34.27
CA LYS A 135 4.08 3.50 33.57
C LYS A 135 4.92 4.77 33.68
N THR A 136 5.16 5.45 32.56
CA THR A 136 5.75 6.79 32.52
C THR A 136 4.82 7.72 31.76
N THR A 137 4.34 8.78 32.40
CA THR A 137 3.59 9.87 31.77
C THR A 137 4.42 11.15 31.88
N SER A 138 4.61 11.86 30.76
CA SER A 138 5.40 13.09 30.70
C SER A 138 4.68 14.16 29.89
N ASP A 139 4.42 15.29 30.53
CA ASP A 139 3.93 16.53 29.93
C ASP A 139 5.09 17.53 29.81
N THR A 140 5.41 17.93 28.59
CA THR A 140 6.45 18.94 28.31
C THR A 140 5.86 20.14 27.58
N GLU A 141 6.25 21.35 27.96
CA GLU A 141 5.89 22.59 27.27
C GLU A 141 7.13 23.42 27.01
N LYS A 142 7.32 23.84 25.75
CA LYS A 142 8.43 24.70 25.33
C LYS A 142 7.88 25.94 24.64
N THR A 143 7.96 27.08 25.31
CA THR A 143 7.60 28.39 24.78
C THR A 143 8.85 29.19 24.46
N LYS A 144 8.95 29.73 23.24
CA LYS A 144 9.97 30.70 22.83
C LYS A 144 9.30 31.99 22.39
N ILE A 145 9.86 33.11 22.85
CA ILE A 145 9.45 34.45 22.46
C ILE A 145 10.73 35.20 22.07
N GLY A 146 10.80 35.67 20.83
CA GLY A 146 12.02 36.28 20.29
C GLY A 146 11.76 37.55 19.51
N GLY A 147 12.68 38.50 19.64
CA GLY A 147 12.74 39.72 18.82
C GLY A 147 14.18 40.00 18.42
N GLY A 148 14.43 40.42 17.19
CA GLY A 148 15.78 40.66 16.69
C GLY A 148 15.85 41.64 15.55
N PHE A 149 17.03 42.20 15.34
CA PHE A 149 17.36 42.93 14.11
C PHE A 149 18.24 42.06 13.23
N TYR A 150 18.07 42.19 11.92
CA TYR A 150 18.84 41.45 10.94
C TYR A 150 19.30 42.35 9.79
N TYR A 151 20.36 41.91 9.15
CA TYR A 151 20.74 42.31 7.81
C TYR A 151 20.50 41.14 6.85
N THR A 152 19.94 41.42 5.69
CA THR A 152 19.88 40.46 4.58
C THR A 152 20.80 40.91 3.46
N GLY A 153 21.48 39.96 2.84
CA GLY A 153 22.48 40.20 1.81
C GLY A 153 22.67 38.97 0.94
N GLY A 154 22.86 39.18 -0.35
CA GLY A 154 22.94 38.12 -1.35
C GLY A 154 22.96 38.71 -2.75
N ILE A 155 22.64 37.88 -3.75
CA ILE A 155 22.59 38.35 -5.14
C ILE A 155 21.29 39.07 -5.50
N ASP A 156 20.23 38.96 -4.69
CA ASP A 156 18.93 39.61 -4.98
C ASP A 156 18.76 40.94 -4.28
N LYS A 157 18.97 40.98 -2.96
CA LYS A 157 18.73 42.18 -2.16
C LYS A 157 19.74 42.39 -1.03
N VAL A 158 19.98 43.65 -0.71
CA VAL A 158 20.64 44.06 0.55
C VAL A 158 19.65 44.88 1.36
N GLY A 159 19.62 44.69 2.68
CA GLY A 159 18.71 45.45 3.53
C GLY A 159 18.84 45.11 5.00
N SER A 160 18.03 45.76 5.82
CA SER A 160 17.90 45.49 7.24
C SER A 160 16.44 45.45 7.67
N GLY A 161 16.17 44.81 8.80
CA GLY A 161 14.82 44.76 9.34
C GLY A 161 14.77 44.24 10.76
N ILE A 162 13.54 44.13 11.25
CA ILE A 162 13.18 43.60 12.55
C ILE A 162 12.28 42.39 12.37
N GLU A 163 12.58 41.31 13.10
CA GLU A 163 11.76 40.10 13.16
C GLU A 163 11.28 39.88 14.60
N GLY A 164 10.03 39.43 14.75
CA GLY A 164 9.42 39.05 16.02
C GLY A 164 8.67 37.74 15.88
N GLY A 165 8.73 36.87 16.89
CA GLY A 165 8.11 35.55 16.82
C GLY A 165 7.74 34.92 18.16
N TYR A 166 6.71 34.07 18.11
CA TYR A 166 6.21 33.23 19.18
C TYR A 166 6.15 31.78 18.69
N GLU A 167 6.75 30.86 19.44
CA GLU A 167 6.64 29.42 19.22
C GLU A 167 6.23 28.76 20.54
N ASN A 168 5.19 27.92 20.53
CA ASN A 168 4.86 27.05 21.67
C ASN A 168 4.67 25.62 21.18
N SER A 169 5.29 24.66 21.88
CA SER A 169 5.16 23.23 21.64
C SER A 169 4.85 22.50 22.94
N LYS A 170 3.64 21.96 23.06
CA LYS A 170 3.22 21.08 24.15
C LYS A 170 3.29 19.62 23.68
N THR A 171 3.89 18.72 24.45
CA THR A 171 3.84 17.28 24.19
C THR A 171 3.41 16.52 25.44
N HIS A 172 2.28 15.84 25.36
CA HIS A 172 1.90 14.80 26.30
C HIS A 172 2.43 13.45 25.80
N SER A 173 2.92 12.58 26.68
CA SER A 173 3.38 11.24 26.30
C SER A 173 3.13 10.24 27.42
N GLU A 174 2.77 9.00 27.05
CA GLU A 174 2.52 7.91 27.98
C GLU A 174 3.12 6.60 27.43
N SER A 175 4.03 6.01 28.19
CA SER A 175 4.60 4.68 27.97
C SER A 175 4.15 3.74 29.09
N ARG A 176 3.77 2.52 28.71
CA ARG A 176 3.41 1.40 29.60
C ARG A 176 4.18 0.16 29.17
N LYS A 177 4.77 -0.57 30.12
CA LYS A 177 5.46 -1.83 29.84
C LYS A 177 5.05 -2.91 30.82
N ALA A 178 4.71 -4.08 30.30
CA ALA A 178 4.26 -5.23 31.04
C ALA A 178 5.43 -5.83 31.84
N VAL A 179 5.30 -5.83 33.16
CA VAL A 179 6.14 -6.61 34.07
C VAL A 179 5.40 -7.91 34.33
N THR A 180 5.75 -8.96 33.59
CA THR A 180 5.05 -10.24 33.57
C THR A 180 5.37 -11.09 34.80
N SER A 181 4.40 -11.82 35.33
CA SER A 181 4.69 -12.90 36.30
C SER A 181 5.34 -14.11 35.63
N GLY A 182 5.96 -14.98 36.42
CA GLY A 182 6.60 -16.17 35.85
C GLY A 182 7.19 -17.14 36.87
N SER A 183 7.70 -18.28 36.37
CA SER A 183 8.36 -19.30 37.19
C SER A 183 9.69 -19.75 36.60
N ASP A 184 10.59 -20.20 37.47
CA ASP A 184 11.93 -20.68 37.12
C ASP A 184 12.26 -21.87 38.02
N ILE A 185 11.93 -23.07 37.53
CA ILE A 185 11.73 -24.26 38.35
C ILE A 185 12.72 -25.35 37.94
N ALA A 186 13.58 -25.78 38.86
CA ALA A 186 14.59 -26.80 38.60
C ALA A 186 13.99 -28.20 38.38
N GLY A 187 12.95 -28.55 39.15
CA GLY A 187 12.20 -29.81 39.01
C GLY A 187 10.91 -29.64 38.18
N ASN A 188 9.83 -30.26 38.63
CA ASN A 188 8.50 -30.14 38.05
C ASN A 188 7.73 -28.92 38.57
N LEU A 189 6.79 -28.40 37.79
CA LEU A 189 5.80 -27.40 38.22
C LEU A 189 4.39 -28.01 38.10
N THR A 190 3.60 -27.95 39.18
CA THR A 190 2.18 -28.34 39.16
C THR A 190 1.30 -27.19 39.63
N ILE A 191 0.37 -26.77 38.79
CA ILE A 191 -0.64 -25.74 39.09
C ILE A 191 -2.02 -26.43 39.14
N ASN A 192 -2.75 -26.26 40.24
CA ASN A 192 -4.13 -26.74 40.38
C ASN A 192 -5.07 -25.59 40.74
N ALA A 193 -5.90 -25.15 39.79
CA ALA A 193 -7.10 -24.39 40.09
C ALA A 193 -8.30 -25.36 40.22
N LYS A 194 -9.29 -25.04 41.05
CA LYS A 194 -10.58 -25.75 41.07
C LYS A 194 -11.55 -25.20 40.02
N ASP A 195 -11.42 -23.90 39.72
CA ASP A 195 -12.20 -23.16 38.72
C ASP A 195 -11.25 -22.67 37.61
N LYS A 196 -10.68 -21.46 37.73
CA LYS A 196 -9.95 -20.83 36.63
C LYS A 196 -8.45 -20.68 36.86
N LEU A 197 -7.68 -20.96 35.80
CA LEU A 197 -6.29 -20.56 35.65
C LEU A 197 -6.16 -19.43 34.60
N THR A 198 -5.55 -18.30 34.96
CA THR A 198 -5.30 -17.18 34.04
C THR A 198 -3.81 -16.82 34.00
N GLN A 199 -3.21 -16.76 32.81
CA GLN A 199 -1.79 -16.45 32.61
C GLN A 199 -1.64 -15.32 31.59
N GLN A 200 -1.28 -14.12 32.03
CA GLN A 200 -1.21 -12.93 31.18
C GLN A 200 0.25 -12.55 30.89
N GLY A 201 0.73 -12.92 29.69
CA GLY A 201 2.12 -12.78 29.29
C GLY A 201 3.09 -13.58 30.17
N ALA A 202 2.61 -14.63 30.85
CA ALA A 202 3.38 -15.31 31.88
C ALA A 202 4.58 -16.07 31.28
N GLN A 203 5.74 -16.01 31.94
CA GLN A 203 6.97 -16.64 31.44
C GLN A 203 7.39 -17.79 32.37
N HIS A 204 7.19 -19.02 31.92
CA HIS A 204 7.46 -20.23 32.69
C HIS A 204 8.64 -21.01 32.10
N GLN A 205 9.72 -21.13 32.87
CA GLN A 205 10.83 -22.04 32.61
C GLN A 205 10.82 -23.16 33.65
N VAL A 206 10.82 -24.41 33.19
CA VAL A 206 10.77 -25.62 34.02
C VAL A 206 11.82 -26.63 33.52
N GLY A 207 12.52 -27.31 34.43
CA GLY A 207 13.51 -28.34 34.09
C GLY A 207 12.91 -29.73 33.86
N GLY A 208 11.89 -30.07 34.65
CA GLY A 208 11.07 -31.28 34.52
C GLY A 208 9.75 -31.03 33.79
N LYS A 209 8.68 -31.70 34.24
CA LYS A 209 7.32 -31.57 33.70
C LYS A 209 6.66 -30.25 34.16
N TYR A 210 6.06 -29.53 33.23
CA TYR A 210 5.03 -28.52 33.51
C TYR A 210 3.66 -29.19 33.48
N GLN A 211 2.85 -29.03 34.52
CA GLN A 211 1.47 -29.50 34.54
C GLN A 211 0.52 -28.43 35.08
N GLU A 212 -0.56 -28.17 34.37
CA GLU A 212 -1.68 -27.35 34.85
C GLU A 212 -3.01 -28.12 34.79
N ASN A 213 -3.81 -28.00 35.85
CA ASN A 213 -5.13 -28.58 35.99
C ASN A 213 -6.12 -27.48 36.42
N ALA A 214 -7.24 -27.31 35.69
CA ALA A 214 -8.30 -26.34 35.97
C ALA A 214 -9.63 -26.75 35.32
N ASP A 215 -10.72 -26.01 35.55
CA ASP A 215 -11.89 -26.10 34.65
C ASP A 215 -11.68 -25.23 33.41
N SER A 216 -11.36 -23.95 33.58
CA SER A 216 -11.01 -23.06 32.48
C SER A 216 -9.58 -22.54 32.56
N VAL A 217 -8.87 -22.61 31.44
CA VAL A 217 -7.51 -22.11 31.28
C VAL A 217 -7.51 -20.96 30.25
N ALA A 218 -6.94 -19.82 30.63
CA ALA A 218 -6.83 -18.65 29.75
C ALA A 218 -5.39 -18.10 29.76
N HIS A 219 -4.62 -18.43 28.73
CA HIS A 219 -3.31 -17.87 28.45
C HIS A 219 -3.47 -16.67 27.51
N LEU A 220 -3.32 -15.46 28.05
CA LEU A 220 -3.59 -14.19 27.39
C LEU A 220 -2.29 -13.42 27.14
N ALA A 221 -2.27 -12.54 26.14
CA ALA A 221 -1.18 -11.59 25.98
C ALA A 221 -1.29 -10.44 27.00
N ALA A 222 -0.15 -10.05 27.59
CA ALA A 222 0.02 -8.71 28.14
C ALA A 222 0.36 -7.71 27.01
N ILE A 223 0.32 -6.42 27.29
CA ILE A 223 0.51 -5.36 26.27
C ILE A 223 1.50 -4.32 26.77
N ASP A 224 2.62 -4.18 26.06
CA ASP A 224 3.42 -2.94 26.08
C ASP A 224 2.73 -1.91 25.19
N SER A 225 2.71 -0.64 25.59
CA SER A 225 2.16 0.45 24.74
C SER A 225 2.93 1.76 24.90
N GLU A 226 3.18 2.46 23.80
CA GLU A 226 3.77 3.80 23.81
C GLU A 226 2.93 4.76 22.99
N SER A 227 2.63 5.93 23.55
CA SER A 227 1.82 6.97 22.94
C SER A 227 2.38 8.37 23.19
N SER A 228 2.15 9.28 22.23
CA SER A 228 2.62 10.67 22.28
C SER A 228 1.70 11.58 21.49
N HIS A 229 1.46 12.79 22.01
CA HIS A 229 0.64 13.83 21.41
C HIS A 229 1.34 15.18 21.53
N THR A 230 2.00 15.59 20.45
CA THR A 230 2.61 16.92 20.31
C THR A 230 1.66 17.87 19.61
N ARG A 231 1.40 19.03 20.20
CA ARG A 231 0.75 20.17 19.56
C ARG A 231 1.69 21.38 19.58
N LYS A 232 2.03 21.86 18.39
CA LYS A 232 2.85 23.05 18.15
C LYS A 232 2.00 24.19 17.57
N THR A 233 2.35 25.42 17.90
CA THR A 233 1.81 26.66 17.35
C THR A 233 2.95 27.64 17.12
N ASP A 234 3.00 28.27 15.95
CA ASP A 234 3.99 29.28 15.58
C ASP A 234 3.31 30.53 15.01
N VAL A 235 3.87 31.71 15.34
CA VAL A 235 3.46 33.01 14.82
C VAL A 235 4.71 33.86 14.59
N GLY A 236 4.81 34.51 13.44
CA GLY A 236 5.93 35.39 13.09
C GLY A 236 5.47 36.68 12.42
N VAL A 237 6.24 37.75 12.63
CA VAL A 237 6.08 39.07 11.99
C VAL A 237 7.47 39.58 11.59
N ASP A 238 7.58 40.11 10.37
CA ASP A 238 8.83 40.58 9.75
C ASP A 238 8.61 41.93 9.08
N ILE A 239 9.46 42.92 9.35
CA ILE A 239 9.43 44.25 8.72
C ILE A 239 10.84 44.63 8.30
N GLY A 240 11.09 44.83 7.00
CA GLY A 240 12.44 45.08 6.49
C GLY A 240 12.51 46.06 5.32
N ALA A 241 13.39 47.06 5.45
CA ALA A 241 13.75 47.98 4.38
C ALA A 241 14.92 47.39 3.56
N ASN A 242 14.78 47.36 2.23
CA ASN A 242 15.76 46.72 1.35
C ASN A 242 15.89 47.40 -0.01
N ILE A 243 17.06 47.23 -0.60
CA ILE A 243 17.35 47.55 -2.00
C ILE A 243 17.45 46.20 -2.73
N ASP A 244 16.55 45.99 -3.67
CA ASP A 244 16.44 44.79 -4.50
C ASP A 244 16.95 45.09 -5.90
N TYR A 245 18.07 44.45 -6.23
CA TYR A 245 18.80 44.55 -7.48
C TYR A 245 18.71 43.24 -8.28
N SER A 246 17.77 42.34 -7.94
CA SER A 246 17.55 41.08 -8.67
C SER A 246 17.27 41.30 -10.17
N ALA A 247 16.69 42.43 -10.55
CA ALA A 247 16.48 42.85 -11.93
C ALA A 247 17.77 43.18 -12.71
N VAL A 248 18.87 43.45 -12.00
CA VAL A 248 20.23 43.63 -12.56
C VAL A 248 20.99 42.29 -12.53
N THR A 249 20.96 41.58 -11.40
CA THR A 249 21.83 40.43 -11.13
C THR A 249 21.29 39.10 -11.63
N ARG A 250 19.99 38.81 -11.53
CA ARG A 250 19.42 37.53 -12.02
C ARG A 250 19.51 37.36 -13.53
N PRO A 251 19.42 38.40 -14.40
CA PRO A 251 19.75 38.27 -15.81
C PRO A 251 21.22 37.87 -16.04
N VAL A 252 22.16 38.51 -15.33
CA VAL A 252 23.60 38.19 -15.42
C VAL A 252 23.89 36.78 -14.91
N GLU A 253 23.29 36.36 -13.79
CA GLU A 253 23.39 35.00 -13.28
C GLU A 253 22.86 33.98 -14.29
N ARG A 254 21.69 34.23 -14.89
CA ARG A 254 21.10 33.34 -15.92
C ARG A 254 21.97 33.29 -17.18
N ALA A 255 22.66 34.36 -17.53
CA ALA A 255 23.64 34.37 -18.63
C ALA A 255 24.89 33.54 -18.28
N VAL A 256 25.48 33.73 -17.10
CA VAL A 256 26.65 32.95 -16.62
C VAL A 256 26.31 31.46 -16.49
N GLY A 257 25.12 31.13 -15.97
CA GLY A 257 24.61 29.75 -15.86
C GLY A 257 24.28 29.08 -17.21
N LYS A 258 24.16 29.85 -18.30
CA LYS A 258 24.13 29.34 -19.68
C LYS A 258 25.53 29.24 -20.28
N ALA A 259 26.40 30.23 -20.05
CA ALA A 259 27.77 30.24 -20.56
C ALA A 259 28.57 29.01 -20.08
N ALA A 260 28.36 28.58 -18.84
CA ALA A 260 28.91 27.35 -18.28
C ALA A 260 28.43 26.05 -18.98
N LYS A 261 27.51 26.13 -19.96
CA LYS A 261 27.01 25.03 -20.80
C LYS A 261 27.45 25.12 -22.27
N LEU A 262 28.46 25.94 -22.58
CA LEU A 262 29.15 26.02 -23.88
C LEU A 262 28.28 26.41 -25.10
N ASP A 263 27.16 27.11 -24.90
CA ASP A 263 26.43 27.80 -25.99
C ASP A 263 27.03 29.19 -26.23
N ALA A 264 27.91 29.29 -27.23
CA ALA A 264 28.69 30.50 -27.51
C ALA A 264 27.93 31.61 -28.25
N ASN A 265 26.81 31.29 -28.94
CA ASN A 265 26.13 32.26 -29.82
C ASN A 265 24.93 32.96 -29.15
N GLY A 266 24.43 32.46 -28.01
CA GLY A 266 23.31 33.05 -27.29
C GLY A 266 23.62 34.35 -26.50
N VAL A 267 24.89 34.72 -26.37
CA VAL A 267 25.36 35.63 -25.30
C VAL A 267 25.04 37.12 -25.52
N ILE A 268 24.91 37.57 -26.76
CA ILE A 268 24.97 39.02 -27.09
C ILE A 268 23.60 39.73 -27.03
N ASN A 269 22.50 39.04 -27.34
CA ASN A 269 21.17 39.68 -27.45
C ASN A 269 20.29 39.61 -26.18
N GLU A 270 20.76 39.04 -25.07
CA GLU A 270 20.06 39.10 -23.77
C GLU A 270 20.46 40.32 -22.90
N ILE A 271 21.39 41.15 -23.36
CA ILE A 271 21.82 42.40 -22.67
C ILE A 271 20.82 43.55 -22.93
N GLY A 272 19.87 43.38 -23.86
CA GLY A 272 18.83 44.35 -24.20
C GLY A 272 17.71 44.49 -23.16
N GLY A 273 18.04 44.82 -21.90
CA GLY A 273 17.05 45.06 -20.85
C GLY A 273 17.54 44.84 -19.42
N ILE A 274 18.61 45.53 -18.98
CA ILE A 274 18.96 45.57 -17.56
C ILE A 274 17.88 46.38 -16.83
N GLY A 275 17.15 45.75 -15.92
CA GLY A 275 16.14 46.42 -15.11
C GLY A 275 16.78 47.23 -13.98
N ALA A 276 16.24 48.41 -13.67
CA ALA A 276 16.74 49.24 -12.57
C ALA A 276 16.48 48.57 -11.20
N PRO A 277 17.37 48.78 -10.20
CA PRO A 277 17.14 48.33 -8.83
C PRO A 277 15.96 49.07 -8.20
N ASN A 278 15.24 48.42 -7.30
CA ASN A 278 14.15 49.03 -6.52
C ASN A 278 14.50 49.16 -5.04
N VAL A 279 14.01 50.23 -4.41
CA VAL A 279 14.08 50.45 -2.95
C VAL A 279 12.70 50.23 -2.38
N GLY A 280 12.57 49.36 -1.38
CA GLY A 280 11.26 48.95 -0.87
C GLY A 280 11.22 48.58 0.61
N LEU A 281 9.99 48.57 1.13
CA LEU A 281 9.63 48.13 2.46
C LEU A 281 8.82 46.82 2.34
N ASP A 282 9.35 45.74 2.91
CA ASP A 282 8.69 44.45 3.06
C ASP A 282 7.99 44.41 4.44
N ILE A 283 6.73 43.96 4.49
CA ILE A 283 6.00 43.63 5.71
C ILE A 283 5.42 42.23 5.52
N SER A 284 5.59 41.31 6.47
CA SER A 284 4.94 40.00 6.43
C SER A 284 4.55 39.47 7.80
N ALA A 285 3.54 38.60 7.82
CA ALA A 285 3.09 37.88 8.99
C ALA A 285 2.72 36.43 8.61
N ASN A 286 3.12 35.48 9.46
CA ASN A 286 2.83 34.05 9.29
C ASN A 286 2.28 33.44 10.57
N GLY A 287 1.45 32.41 10.42
CA GLY A 287 0.91 31.64 11.54
C GLY A 287 0.71 30.17 11.17
N GLY A 288 1.06 29.28 12.08
CA GLY A 288 0.99 27.84 11.90
C GLY A 288 0.54 27.12 13.16
N SER A 289 -0.10 25.96 12.97
CA SER A 289 -0.31 24.98 14.03
C SER A 289 -0.21 23.58 13.48
N SER A 290 0.58 22.73 14.14
CA SER A 290 0.69 21.32 13.82
C SER A 290 0.42 20.44 15.03
N GLU A 291 -0.14 19.26 14.78
CA GLU A 291 -0.55 18.27 15.75
C GLU A 291 -0.10 16.90 15.28
N LYS A 292 0.82 16.28 16.02
CA LYS A 292 1.28 14.89 15.79
C LYS A 292 0.82 14.01 16.95
N ARG A 293 0.14 12.92 16.62
CA ARG A 293 -0.21 11.82 17.51
C ARG A 293 0.52 10.57 17.05
N SER A 294 1.05 9.80 17.99
CA SER A 294 1.59 8.46 17.76
C SER A 294 1.06 7.54 18.86
N SER A 295 0.72 6.32 18.49
CA SER A 295 0.37 5.24 19.41
C SER A 295 0.88 3.91 18.86
N SER A 296 1.34 3.04 19.75
CA SER A 296 1.78 1.70 19.42
C SER A 296 1.48 0.73 20.55
N SER A 297 1.26 -0.53 20.20
CA SER A 297 1.15 -1.64 21.14
C SER A 297 1.97 -2.84 20.67
N GLN A 298 2.51 -3.59 21.63
CA GLN A 298 3.26 -4.82 21.38
C GLN A 298 2.71 -5.90 22.31
N ALA A 299 2.28 -7.02 21.73
CA ALA A 299 1.81 -8.17 22.49
C ALA A 299 2.98 -8.91 23.14
N VAL A 300 2.86 -9.13 24.45
CA VAL A 300 3.77 -9.95 25.27
C VAL A 300 3.02 -11.22 25.63
N VAL A 301 3.22 -12.26 24.83
CA VAL A 301 2.50 -13.55 24.91
C VAL A 301 3.03 -14.45 26.03
N SER A 302 2.19 -15.33 26.56
CA SER A 302 2.62 -16.34 27.55
C SER A 302 3.52 -17.40 26.90
N THR A 303 4.59 -17.78 27.60
CA THR A 303 5.58 -18.77 27.16
C THR A 303 5.73 -19.85 28.24
N ILE A 304 5.62 -21.11 27.84
CA ILE A 304 5.80 -22.29 28.70
C ILE A 304 6.89 -23.17 28.09
N THR A 305 8.08 -23.15 28.70
CA THR A 305 9.22 -23.97 28.31
C THR A 305 9.51 -25.00 29.41
N ALA A 306 9.46 -26.28 29.07
CA ALA A 306 9.59 -27.39 30.03
C ALA A 306 10.37 -28.57 29.44
N GLY A 307 10.60 -29.63 30.23
CA GLY A 307 11.00 -30.95 29.69
C GLY A 307 9.85 -31.60 28.92
N ASP A 308 8.69 -31.67 29.59
CA ASP A 308 7.38 -32.14 29.11
C ASP A 308 6.30 -31.14 29.53
N ILE A 309 5.20 -31.03 28.77
CA ILE A 309 4.08 -30.13 29.06
C ILE A 309 2.77 -30.91 29.06
N GLU A 310 1.96 -30.76 30.11
CA GLU A 310 0.61 -31.30 30.21
C GLU A 310 -0.39 -30.23 30.66
N VAL A 311 -1.43 -30.00 29.86
CA VAL A 311 -2.52 -29.06 30.15
C VAL A 311 -3.82 -29.86 30.24
N SER A 312 -4.54 -29.71 31.36
CA SER A 312 -5.84 -30.34 31.59
C SER A 312 -6.88 -29.32 32.02
N ALA A 313 -7.74 -28.93 31.08
CA ALA A 313 -8.97 -28.19 31.33
C ALA A 313 -10.17 -29.14 31.30
N SER A 314 -11.10 -29.11 32.27
CA SER A 314 -12.38 -29.82 32.12
C SER A 314 -13.37 -29.10 31.20
N GLY A 315 -13.21 -27.78 31.07
CA GLY A 315 -13.89 -26.86 30.16
C GLY A 315 -12.93 -26.27 29.11
N LYS A 316 -12.97 -24.95 28.90
CA LYS A 316 -12.26 -24.28 27.78
C LYS A 316 -10.79 -23.97 28.09
N LEU A 317 -9.90 -24.31 27.14
CA LEU A 317 -8.55 -23.77 26.99
C LEU A 317 -8.56 -22.62 25.95
N GLN A 318 -8.09 -21.44 26.31
CA GLN A 318 -7.91 -20.30 25.40
C GLN A 318 -6.47 -19.78 25.43
N ASP A 319 -5.87 -19.67 24.24
CA ASP A 319 -4.54 -19.13 23.98
C ASP A 319 -4.63 -17.83 23.17
N SER A 320 -3.75 -16.87 23.47
CA SER A 320 -3.57 -15.64 22.71
C SER A 320 -2.08 -15.46 22.38
N GLY A 321 -1.66 -16.01 21.23
CA GLY A 321 -0.27 -16.08 20.78
C GLY A 321 0.65 -16.95 21.64
N THR A 322 0.10 -17.80 22.52
CA THR A 322 0.83 -18.64 23.48
C THR A 322 1.89 -19.52 22.82
N LYS A 323 3.01 -19.72 23.52
CA LYS A 323 4.13 -20.56 23.07
C LYS A 323 4.42 -21.70 24.05
N TYR A 324 4.20 -22.93 23.61
CA TYR A 324 4.51 -24.15 24.34
C TYR A 324 5.77 -24.79 23.75
N GLN A 325 6.77 -25.10 24.58
CA GLN A 325 8.03 -25.70 24.15
C GLN A 325 8.46 -26.84 25.10
N ALA A 326 8.14 -28.09 24.75
CA ALA A 326 8.66 -29.28 25.42
C ALA A 326 10.03 -29.66 24.84
N THR A 327 11.07 -29.51 25.65
CA THR A 327 12.49 -29.60 25.25
C THR A 327 13.06 -31.02 25.25
N GLN A 328 12.40 -31.96 25.94
CA GLN A 328 12.89 -33.34 26.10
C GLN A 328 11.86 -34.37 25.61
N GLY A 329 10.59 -34.17 25.96
CA GLY A 329 9.49 -35.07 25.63
C GLY A 329 8.39 -34.40 24.80
N SER A 330 7.17 -34.43 25.32
CA SER A 330 5.91 -34.20 24.60
C SER A 330 5.13 -32.97 25.09
N VAL A 331 4.19 -32.50 24.25
CA VAL A 331 3.13 -31.57 24.68
C VAL A 331 1.78 -32.29 24.58
N THR A 332 1.09 -32.42 25.71
CA THR A 332 -0.26 -32.99 25.80
C THR A 332 -1.26 -31.93 26.25
N LEU A 333 -2.28 -31.63 25.45
CA LEU A 333 -3.34 -30.66 25.79
C LEU A 333 -4.70 -31.36 25.79
N THR A 334 -5.42 -31.33 26.91
CA THR A 334 -6.77 -31.88 27.05
C THR A 334 -7.74 -30.78 27.47
N ALA A 335 -8.85 -30.63 26.75
CA ALA A 335 -9.90 -29.66 27.06
C ALA A 335 -11.30 -30.17 26.68
N ASP A 336 -12.36 -29.44 27.06
CA ASP A 336 -13.64 -29.52 26.35
C ASP A 336 -13.52 -28.87 24.97
N SER A 337 -12.95 -27.67 24.90
CA SER A 337 -12.68 -26.92 23.66
C SER A 337 -11.36 -26.14 23.74
N HIS A 338 -10.70 -25.95 22.60
CA HIS A 338 -9.41 -25.24 22.51
C HIS A 338 -9.49 -24.13 21.46
N GLN A 339 -9.22 -22.88 21.86
CA GLN A 339 -9.20 -21.72 20.97
C GLN A 339 -7.84 -21.03 21.06
N SER A 340 -7.05 -21.12 19.99
CA SER A 340 -5.70 -20.56 19.86
C SER A 340 -5.69 -19.44 18.84
N GLU A 341 -5.79 -18.20 19.35
CA GLU A 341 -5.88 -16.97 18.54
C GLU A 341 -4.52 -16.28 18.41
N ALA A 342 -4.31 -15.52 17.35
CA ALA A 342 -3.11 -14.69 17.24
C ALA A 342 -3.30 -13.41 18.08
N ALA A 343 -2.34 -13.12 18.97
CA ALA A 343 -2.25 -11.80 19.60
C ALA A 343 -1.83 -10.74 18.56
N GLN A 344 -1.92 -9.45 18.89
CA GLN A 344 -1.68 -8.39 17.89
C GLN A 344 -0.78 -7.27 18.42
N ASN A 345 0.25 -6.94 17.63
CA ASN A 345 0.99 -5.70 17.76
C ASN A 345 0.29 -4.63 16.92
N SER A 346 0.24 -3.38 17.34
CA SER A 346 -0.34 -2.28 16.56
C SER A 346 0.57 -1.06 16.51
N ARG A 347 0.45 -0.27 15.44
CA ARG A 347 1.02 1.08 15.34
C ARG A 347 0.03 1.99 14.62
N GLN A 348 -0.04 3.25 15.04
CA GLN A 348 -0.77 4.31 14.36
C GLN A 348 -0.03 5.63 14.58
N GLU A 349 0.20 6.39 13.50
CA GLU A 349 0.69 7.76 13.56
C GLU A 349 -0.30 8.64 12.80
N SER A 350 -0.68 9.79 13.36
CA SER A 350 -1.42 10.82 12.62
C SER A 350 -0.79 12.19 12.83
N ASN A 351 -0.75 12.98 11.76
CA ASN A 351 -0.16 14.30 11.72
C ASN A 351 -1.14 15.23 11.00
N SER A 352 -1.42 16.39 11.57
CA SER A 352 -2.32 17.41 11.03
C SER A 352 -1.69 18.78 11.16
N GLU A 353 -1.61 19.53 10.07
CA GLU A 353 -0.82 20.76 9.98
C GLU A 353 -1.55 21.82 9.17
N THR A 354 -1.88 22.94 9.80
CA THR A 354 -2.49 24.12 9.16
C THR A 354 -1.50 25.28 9.17
N ARG A 355 -1.37 25.99 8.05
CA ARG A 355 -0.57 27.22 7.91
C ARG A 355 -1.35 28.31 7.19
N GLY A 356 -1.05 29.55 7.53
CA GLY A 356 -1.47 30.74 6.80
C GLY A 356 -0.39 31.83 6.86
N GLY A 357 -0.32 32.67 5.83
CA GLY A 357 0.62 33.78 5.78
C GLY A 357 0.18 34.88 4.82
N ALA A 358 0.59 36.11 5.13
CA ALA A 358 0.35 37.29 4.30
C ALA A 358 1.62 38.15 4.24
N SER A 359 1.85 38.80 3.10
CA SER A 359 2.92 39.76 2.92
C SER A 359 2.51 40.91 2.00
N VAL A 360 3.02 42.09 2.29
CA VAL A 360 2.83 43.31 1.49
C VAL A 360 4.20 43.96 1.31
N ARG A 361 4.50 44.37 0.09
CA ARG A 361 5.73 45.07 -0.28
C ARG A 361 5.38 46.36 -1.01
N VAL A 362 5.98 47.47 -0.59
CA VAL A 362 5.80 48.79 -1.22
C VAL A 362 7.17 49.29 -1.66
N TYR A 363 7.35 49.64 -2.94
CA TYR A 363 8.66 49.97 -3.50
C TYR A 363 8.62 51.01 -4.62
N THR A 364 9.78 51.63 -4.89
CA THR A 364 10.04 52.57 -5.99
C THR A 364 11.29 52.13 -6.78
N THR A 365 11.32 52.41 -8.08
CA THR A 365 12.37 52.01 -9.03
C THR A 365 13.09 53.21 -9.67
N THR A 366 12.42 54.36 -9.75
CA THR A 366 12.93 55.63 -10.31
C THR A 366 12.95 56.77 -9.28
N GLY A 367 12.42 56.55 -8.08
CA GLY A 367 12.16 57.61 -7.10
C GLY A 367 10.92 58.47 -7.42
N SER A 368 10.21 58.18 -8.51
CA SER A 368 8.96 58.86 -8.92
C SER A 368 7.84 57.89 -9.30
N ASP A 369 8.11 56.59 -9.36
CA ASP A 369 7.12 55.52 -9.42
C ASP A 369 6.84 54.93 -8.04
N LEU A 370 5.65 54.35 -7.86
CA LEU A 370 5.22 53.65 -6.65
C LEU A 370 4.54 52.34 -7.02
N THR A 371 5.01 51.22 -6.49
CA THR A 371 4.42 49.89 -6.70
C THR A 371 4.11 49.21 -5.38
N VAL A 372 2.94 48.55 -5.32
CA VAL A 372 2.49 47.71 -4.22
C VAL A 372 2.33 46.27 -4.73
N ASP A 373 2.85 45.30 -3.98
CA ASP A 373 2.77 43.87 -4.25
C ASP A 373 2.32 43.16 -2.96
N ALA A 374 1.14 42.52 -3.00
CA ALA A 374 0.54 41.82 -1.87
C ALA A 374 0.37 40.33 -2.20
N LYS A 375 0.66 39.46 -1.25
CA LYS A 375 0.54 38.00 -1.38
C LYS A 375 -0.08 37.39 -0.14
N GLY A 376 -0.90 36.37 -0.33
CA GLY A 376 -1.45 35.53 0.74
C GLY A 376 -1.37 34.05 0.38
N GLU A 377 -1.10 33.20 1.36
CA GLU A 377 -1.17 31.76 1.21
C GLU A 377 -1.80 31.08 2.44
N GLY A 378 -2.41 29.92 2.22
CA GLY A 378 -2.99 29.11 3.27
C GLY A 378 -3.09 27.65 2.86
N GLY A 379 -3.06 26.74 3.82
CA GLY A 379 -3.18 25.32 3.54
C GLY A 379 -3.32 24.45 4.77
N ASN A 380 -3.82 23.24 4.55
CA ASN A 380 -3.96 22.18 5.54
C ASN A 380 -3.35 20.88 4.96
N LYS A 381 -2.68 20.09 5.79
CA LYS A 381 -2.18 18.76 5.46
C LYS A 381 -2.49 17.82 6.60
N ARG A 382 -3.15 16.70 6.32
CA ARG A 382 -3.32 15.59 7.25
C ARG A 382 -2.76 14.31 6.64
N SER A 383 -1.95 13.59 7.39
CA SER A 383 -1.48 12.24 7.06
C SER A 383 -1.73 11.31 8.24
N GLU A 384 -2.07 10.06 7.95
CA GLU A 384 -2.35 9.02 8.93
C GLU A 384 -1.78 7.70 8.40
N SER A 385 -1.06 6.97 9.24
CA SER A 385 -0.52 5.65 8.92
C SER A 385 -0.72 4.72 10.09
N GLY A 386 -0.72 3.41 9.83
CA GLY A 386 -0.85 2.41 10.85
C GLY A 386 -0.80 0.98 10.33
N GLY A 387 -0.95 0.04 11.25
CA GLY A 387 -0.98 -1.37 10.93
C GLY A 387 -1.10 -2.25 12.16
N SER A 388 -1.45 -3.50 11.93
CA SER A 388 -1.53 -4.57 12.93
C SER A 388 -0.68 -5.76 12.46
N GLN A 389 0.22 -6.28 13.29
CA GLN A 389 0.95 -7.51 12.99
C GLN A 389 0.43 -8.63 13.89
N ALA A 390 0.16 -9.79 13.30
CA ALA A 390 -0.33 -10.96 14.03
C ALA A 390 0.84 -11.72 14.70
N VAL A 391 0.66 -12.05 15.97
CA VAL A 391 1.59 -12.85 16.78
C VAL A 391 0.95 -14.21 17.00
N THR A 392 1.22 -15.14 16.09
CA THR A 392 0.69 -16.50 16.12
C THR A 392 1.27 -17.32 17.28
N GLY A 393 0.49 -18.26 17.78
CA GLY A 393 0.96 -19.22 18.79
C GLY A 393 1.86 -20.30 18.19
N SER A 394 2.55 -21.05 19.05
CA SER A 394 3.38 -22.18 18.64
C SER A 394 3.38 -23.29 19.68
N ILE A 395 3.22 -24.53 19.22
CA ILE A 395 3.35 -25.74 20.01
C ILE A 395 4.54 -26.53 19.44
N THR A 396 5.60 -26.68 20.21
CA THR A 396 6.81 -27.39 19.81
C THR A 396 7.18 -28.45 20.83
N ALA A 397 7.46 -29.67 20.36
CA ALA A 397 7.83 -30.80 21.19
C ALA A 397 9.02 -31.56 20.61
N ALA A 398 9.89 -32.07 21.46
CA ALA A 398 10.97 -32.95 21.03
C ALA A 398 10.47 -34.33 20.53
N ASN A 399 9.37 -34.83 21.11
CA ASN A 399 8.88 -36.19 20.94
C ASN A 399 7.34 -36.30 21.00
N GLY A 400 6.62 -35.54 20.18
CA GLY A 400 5.17 -35.71 19.99
C GLY A 400 4.30 -34.57 20.52
N ILE A 401 3.20 -34.30 19.81
CA ILE A 401 2.11 -33.40 20.24
C ILE A 401 0.82 -34.20 20.23
N ASP A 402 0.05 -34.16 21.32
CA ASP A 402 -1.21 -34.87 21.48
C ASP A 402 -2.27 -33.91 22.06
N ILE A 403 -3.19 -33.45 21.21
CA ILE A 403 -4.26 -32.54 21.60
C ILE A 403 -5.61 -33.27 21.50
N LYS A 404 -6.36 -33.31 22.60
CA LYS A 404 -7.69 -33.91 22.67
C LYS A 404 -8.71 -32.90 23.18
N VAL A 405 -9.75 -32.66 22.38
CA VAL A 405 -10.91 -31.87 22.77
C VAL A 405 -12.20 -32.64 22.53
N LYS A 406 -13.27 -32.30 23.23
CA LYS A 406 -14.61 -32.88 23.00
C LYS A 406 -15.31 -32.12 21.88
N GLN A 407 -15.32 -30.79 21.99
CA GLN A 407 -15.98 -29.84 21.09
C GLN A 407 -14.96 -29.26 20.10
N ASP A 408 -15.05 -27.96 19.74
CA ASP A 408 -14.19 -27.37 18.72
C ASP A 408 -12.73 -27.16 19.16
N ALA A 409 -11.80 -27.39 18.23
CA ALA A 409 -10.42 -26.93 18.27
C ALA A 409 -10.17 -25.92 17.13
N VAL A 410 -9.82 -24.68 17.46
CA VAL A 410 -9.62 -23.58 16.51
C VAL A 410 -8.23 -22.98 16.70
N TYR A 411 -7.48 -22.83 15.61
CA TYR A 411 -6.10 -22.35 15.58
C TYR A 411 -5.94 -21.27 14.52
N GLN A 412 -5.38 -20.12 14.89
CA GLN A 412 -5.21 -18.99 13.99
C GLN A 412 -3.73 -18.75 13.65
N GLY A 413 -3.29 -19.35 12.55
CA GLY A 413 -1.88 -19.35 12.12
C GLY A 413 -0.92 -20.09 13.08
N THR A 414 -1.44 -20.76 14.11
CA THR A 414 -0.66 -21.50 15.11
C THR A 414 0.19 -22.59 14.45
N SER A 415 1.46 -22.71 14.85
CA SER A 415 2.39 -23.73 14.35
C SER A 415 2.48 -24.92 15.30
N LEU A 416 2.48 -26.16 14.78
CA LEU A 416 2.62 -27.42 15.50
C LEU A 416 3.86 -28.18 14.97
N ASP A 417 4.92 -28.30 15.77
CA ASP A 417 6.11 -29.11 15.45
C ASP A 417 6.33 -30.19 16.52
N ALA A 418 5.98 -31.43 16.19
CA ALA A 418 6.13 -32.60 17.07
C ALA A 418 7.55 -33.20 17.07
N GLY A 419 8.50 -32.59 16.34
CA GLY A 419 9.91 -32.98 16.35
C GLY A 419 10.13 -34.40 15.86
N LYS A 420 10.60 -35.29 16.74
CA LYS A 420 10.79 -36.72 16.43
C LYS A 420 9.48 -37.51 16.42
N GLY A 421 8.45 -37.03 17.08
CA GLY A 421 7.19 -37.74 17.27
C GLY A 421 6.16 -37.52 16.15
N LYS A 422 4.91 -37.84 16.46
CA LYS A 422 3.72 -37.57 15.65
C LYS A 422 3.02 -36.30 16.19
N ALA A 423 2.44 -35.49 15.30
CA ALA A 423 1.50 -34.44 15.72
C ALA A 423 0.07 -35.00 15.61
N GLN A 424 -0.70 -34.97 16.70
CA GLN A 424 -2.07 -35.47 16.74
C GLN A 424 -3.02 -34.40 17.31
N VAL A 425 -4.15 -34.17 16.64
CA VAL A 425 -5.26 -33.34 17.14
C VAL A 425 -6.56 -34.10 16.92
N LYS A 426 -7.31 -34.34 18.01
CA LYS A 426 -8.60 -35.02 17.99
C LYS A 426 -9.68 -34.10 18.58
N ALA A 427 -10.79 -33.96 17.86
CA ALA A 427 -12.04 -33.40 18.38
C ALA A 427 -13.11 -34.52 18.35
N GLU A 428 -13.69 -34.89 19.49
CA GLU A 428 -14.56 -36.07 19.58
C GLU A 428 -15.93 -35.86 18.91
N ASP A 429 -16.63 -34.77 19.24
CA ASP A 429 -17.93 -34.36 18.71
C ASP A 429 -17.87 -33.04 17.90
N GLY A 430 -16.71 -32.36 17.88
CA GLY A 430 -16.55 -31.01 17.34
C GLY A 430 -15.75 -30.91 16.03
N ASN A 431 -15.45 -29.66 15.65
CA ASN A 431 -14.70 -29.31 14.45
C ASN A 431 -13.22 -29.02 14.77
N ILE A 432 -12.32 -29.30 13.82
CA ILE A 432 -10.93 -28.84 13.85
C ILE A 432 -10.75 -27.78 12.76
N ARG A 433 -10.28 -26.59 13.12
CA ARG A 433 -10.11 -25.46 12.19
C ARG A 433 -8.73 -24.82 12.35
N PHE A 434 -7.93 -24.86 11.29
CA PHE A 434 -6.69 -24.09 11.16
C PHE A 434 -6.95 -22.93 10.19
N GLU A 435 -7.24 -21.76 10.74
CA GLU A 435 -7.61 -20.53 10.04
C GLU A 435 -6.39 -19.61 9.89
N GLN A 436 -6.41 -18.68 8.93
CA GLN A 436 -5.31 -17.73 8.78
C GLN A 436 -5.31 -16.67 9.88
N ALA A 437 -4.13 -16.37 10.41
CA ALA A 437 -3.84 -15.05 10.99
C ALA A 437 -3.66 -14.03 9.86
N THR A 438 -3.68 -12.73 10.15
CA THR A 438 -3.61 -11.68 9.11
C THR A 438 -2.98 -10.40 9.64
N ASP A 439 -1.85 -10.03 9.05
CA ASP A 439 -1.27 -8.69 9.23
C ASP A 439 -2.08 -7.67 8.42
N ARG A 440 -2.04 -6.39 8.81
CA ARG A 440 -2.63 -5.27 8.07
C ARG A 440 -1.72 -4.05 8.11
N ASN A 441 -1.77 -3.25 7.05
CA ASN A 441 -1.18 -1.93 6.94
C ASN A 441 -2.21 -0.97 6.34
N HIS A 442 -2.22 0.26 6.82
CA HIS A 442 -3.03 1.36 6.30
C HIS A 442 -2.16 2.62 6.23
N GLU A 443 -2.22 3.34 5.12
CA GLU A 443 -1.72 4.70 4.99
C GLU A 443 -2.79 5.56 4.30
N SER A 444 -2.94 6.81 4.73
CA SER A 444 -3.74 7.81 4.03
C SER A 444 -3.18 9.22 4.23
N HIS A 445 -3.36 10.06 3.22
CA HIS A 445 -2.98 11.47 3.27
C HIS A 445 -3.98 12.35 2.52
N SER A 446 -4.06 13.60 2.94
CA SER A 446 -4.90 14.63 2.33
C SER A 446 -4.25 16.00 2.50
N GLY A 447 -4.19 16.76 1.42
CA GLY A 447 -3.58 18.07 1.35
C GLY A 447 -4.49 19.08 0.65
N PHE A 448 -4.38 20.32 1.09
CA PHE A 448 -4.98 21.45 0.41
C PHE A 448 -4.09 22.68 0.61
N ASN A 449 -3.88 23.44 -0.46
CA ASN A 449 -3.05 24.64 -0.45
C ASN A 449 -3.58 25.64 -1.48
N VAL A 450 -3.60 26.92 -1.13
CA VAL A 450 -4.06 28.03 -1.97
C VAL A 450 -3.06 29.16 -1.87
N LYS A 451 -2.78 29.82 -3.01
CA LYS A 451 -1.96 31.02 -3.08
C LYS A 451 -2.65 32.11 -3.89
N VAL A 452 -2.52 33.35 -3.46
CA VAL A 452 -3.10 34.55 -4.09
C VAL A 452 -2.04 35.65 -4.11
N SER A 453 -1.94 36.39 -5.22
CA SER A 453 -1.09 37.57 -5.33
C SER A 453 -1.77 38.68 -6.12
N ALA A 454 -1.48 39.93 -5.77
CA ALA A 454 -2.00 41.12 -6.43
C ALA A 454 -0.91 42.20 -6.44
N LYS A 455 -0.73 42.87 -7.58
CA LYS A 455 0.30 43.87 -7.81
C LYS A 455 -0.25 45.04 -8.61
N GLY A 456 0.05 46.26 -8.17
CA GLY A 456 -0.33 47.48 -8.89
C GLY A 456 0.66 48.61 -8.62
N GLY A 457 0.88 49.46 -9.61
CA GLY A 457 1.83 50.57 -9.45
C GLY A 457 1.69 51.67 -10.50
N THR A 458 2.13 52.87 -10.14
CA THR A 458 2.00 54.10 -10.93
C THR A 458 3.36 54.70 -11.22
N SER A 459 3.57 55.15 -12.45
CA SER A 459 4.76 55.86 -12.94
C SER A 459 4.30 57.12 -13.70
N PRO A 460 5.11 58.18 -13.87
CA PRO A 460 4.67 59.42 -14.50
C PRO A 460 4.04 59.29 -15.91
N GLU A 461 4.31 58.20 -16.62
CA GLU A 461 3.77 57.94 -17.98
C GLU A 461 2.86 56.69 -18.08
N THR A 462 2.71 55.85 -17.04
CA THR A 462 1.91 54.61 -17.09
C THR A 462 1.32 54.16 -15.74
N LYS A 463 0.24 53.35 -15.77
CA LYS A 463 -0.33 52.65 -14.60
C LYS A 463 -0.36 51.13 -14.84
N SER A 464 0.27 50.35 -13.97
CA SER A 464 0.36 48.89 -14.04
C SER A 464 -0.56 48.18 -13.04
N PHE A 465 -1.11 47.03 -13.44
CA PHE A 465 -1.90 46.13 -12.60
C PHE A 465 -1.75 44.67 -13.07
N GLY A 466 -1.68 43.73 -12.13
CA GLY A 466 -1.72 42.30 -12.39
C GLY A 466 -2.06 41.52 -11.13
N ALA A 467 -2.76 40.39 -11.26
CA ALA A 467 -3.13 39.52 -10.15
C ALA A 467 -2.94 38.06 -10.56
N GLY A 468 -2.56 37.20 -9.61
CA GLY A 468 -2.27 35.79 -9.81
C GLY A 468 -2.89 34.92 -8.73
N LEU A 469 -3.13 33.65 -9.08
CA LEU A 469 -3.79 32.63 -8.24
C LEU A 469 -2.95 31.34 -8.30
N GLY A 470 -3.25 30.36 -7.44
CA GLY A 470 -2.58 29.05 -7.46
C GLY A 470 -3.32 27.96 -6.68
N GLY A 471 -3.34 26.75 -7.26
CA GLY A 471 -4.19 25.61 -6.87
C GLY A 471 -3.59 24.59 -5.89
N GLY A 472 -4.42 23.62 -5.50
CA GLY A 472 -4.18 22.66 -4.41
C GLY A 472 -3.95 21.20 -4.84
N HIS A 473 -3.45 20.38 -3.91
CA HIS A 473 -2.87 19.06 -4.21
C HIS A 473 -3.11 17.94 -3.18
N SER A 474 -3.50 16.80 -3.74
CA SER A 474 -3.54 15.39 -3.32
C SER A 474 -4.31 14.96 -2.07
N LYS A 475 -5.21 14.00 -2.33
CA LYS A 475 -5.55 12.90 -1.43
C LYS A 475 -4.78 11.65 -1.88
N GLY A 476 -4.67 10.64 -1.01
CA GLY A 476 -4.26 9.29 -1.35
C GLY A 476 -4.41 8.33 -0.16
N ALA A 477 -4.48 7.03 -0.44
CA ALA A 477 -4.62 5.95 0.53
C ALA A 477 -3.97 4.64 0.02
N SER A 478 -3.62 3.75 0.95
CA SER A 478 -3.08 2.44 0.65
C SER A 478 -3.33 1.49 1.83
N ASP A 479 -4.20 0.50 1.61
CA ASP A 479 -4.39 -0.61 2.53
C ASP A 479 -3.69 -1.87 2.01
N GLY A 480 -3.28 -2.75 2.92
CA GLY A 480 -2.74 -4.06 2.58
C GLY A 480 -2.91 -5.04 3.74
N SER A 481 -2.98 -6.33 3.43
CA SER A 481 -3.06 -7.40 4.42
C SER A 481 -2.47 -8.71 3.90
N SER A 482 -1.55 -9.31 4.67
CA SER A 482 -0.92 -10.60 4.37
C SER A 482 -1.45 -11.70 5.29
N ALA A 483 -1.78 -12.85 4.70
CA ALA A 483 -2.13 -14.04 5.46
C ALA A 483 -0.90 -14.64 6.18
N GLN A 484 -1.11 -15.13 7.39
CA GLN A 484 -0.14 -15.90 8.16
C GLN A 484 -0.76 -17.28 8.46
N VAL A 485 -0.15 -18.34 7.92
CA VAL A 485 -0.76 -19.69 7.85
C VAL A 485 -0.13 -20.69 8.81
N SER A 486 -0.94 -21.62 9.30
CA SER A 486 -0.48 -22.70 10.17
C SER A 486 0.48 -23.65 9.47
N HIS A 487 1.52 -24.04 10.21
CA HIS A 487 2.49 -25.05 9.80
C HIS A 487 2.36 -26.24 10.76
N LEU A 488 2.24 -27.46 10.24
CA LEU A 488 2.00 -28.67 11.01
C LEU A 488 3.02 -29.74 10.60
N GLY A 489 3.72 -30.34 11.55
CA GLY A 489 4.69 -31.38 11.25
C GLY A 489 5.12 -32.25 12.41
N GLY A 490 5.73 -33.38 12.05
CA GLY A 490 6.26 -34.39 12.96
C GLY A 490 6.85 -35.54 12.16
N LYS A 491 7.97 -36.13 12.60
CA LYS A 491 8.67 -37.17 11.81
C LYS A 491 7.94 -38.51 11.76
N GLN A 492 7.13 -38.86 12.77
CA GLN A 492 6.34 -40.10 12.75
C GLN A 492 4.95 -39.96 12.12
N GLY A 493 4.50 -38.74 11.84
CA GLY A 493 3.23 -38.48 11.16
C GLY A 493 2.56 -37.17 11.55
N VAL A 494 1.47 -36.85 10.87
CA VAL A 494 0.47 -35.84 11.30
C VAL A 494 -0.92 -36.44 11.19
N GLU A 495 -1.73 -36.33 12.25
CA GLU A 495 -3.10 -36.83 12.27
C GLU A 495 -4.07 -35.81 12.85
N LEU A 496 -5.07 -35.44 12.06
CA LEU A 496 -6.18 -34.57 12.48
C LEU A 496 -7.48 -35.38 12.35
N GLU A 497 -8.21 -35.53 13.44
CA GLU A 497 -9.46 -36.31 13.48
C GLU A 497 -10.57 -35.48 14.13
N ALA A 498 -11.48 -34.94 13.30
CA ALA A 498 -12.65 -34.20 13.74
C ALA A 498 -13.91 -35.08 13.72
N GLY A 499 -14.66 -35.11 14.82
CA GLY A 499 -15.99 -35.72 14.88
C GLY A 499 -16.97 -35.08 13.88
N ARG A 500 -16.73 -33.83 13.50
CA ARG A 500 -17.50 -33.07 12.51
C ARG A 500 -16.64 -32.56 11.35
N GLY A 501 -16.46 -31.25 11.20
CA GLY A 501 -15.68 -30.66 10.11
C GLY A 501 -14.20 -30.50 10.41
N LEU A 502 -13.34 -30.73 9.41
CA LEU A 502 -11.92 -30.42 9.43
C LEU A 502 -11.61 -29.37 8.35
N THR A 503 -11.12 -28.19 8.74
CA THR A 503 -10.77 -27.10 7.80
C THR A 503 -9.32 -26.68 7.97
N LEU A 504 -8.58 -26.61 6.85
CA LEU A 504 -7.21 -26.11 6.75
C LEU A 504 -7.14 -24.94 5.76
N GLN A 505 -6.83 -23.73 6.22
CA GLN A 505 -6.72 -22.54 5.36
C GLN A 505 -5.25 -22.21 5.06
N GLY A 506 -4.82 -22.45 3.81
CA GLY A 506 -3.44 -22.25 3.34
C GLY A 506 -2.38 -23.03 4.12
N SER A 507 -2.79 -23.97 4.96
CA SER A 507 -1.91 -24.62 5.94
C SER A 507 -0.89 -25.53 5.27
N THR A 508 0.33 -25.58 5.81
CA THR A 508 1.39 -26.47 5.34
C THR A 508 1.56 -27.64 6.29
N VAL A 509 1.31 -28.87 5.83
CA VAL A 509 1.45 -30.12 6.57
C VAL A 509 2.67 -30.88 6.02
N THR A 510 3.65 -31.20 6.86
CA THR A 510 4.89 -31.89 6.44
C THR A 510 5.26 -33.03 7.39
N SER A 511 5.44 -34.25 6.87
CA SER A 511 5.90 -35.40 7.64
C SER A 511 6.90 -36.28 6.89
N GLN A 512 7.66 -37.07 7.66
CA GLN A 512 8.47 -38.20 7.14
C GLN A 512 7.72 -39.54 7.24
N GLY A 513 6.71 -39.64 8.12
CA GLY A 513 5.73 -40.72 8.17
C GLY A 513 4.43 -40.31 7.49
N ASP A 514 3.32 -40.95 7.86
CA ASP A 514 2.01 -40.76 7.23
C ASP A 514 1.30 -39.45 7.65
N VAL A 515 0.50 -38.90 6.74
CA VAL A 515 -0.47 -37.84 7.04
C VAL A 515 -1.89 -38.41 6.99
N SER A 516 -2.71 -38.17 8.02
CA SER A 516 -4.13 -38.56 8.03
C SER A 516 -5.04 -37.40 8.44
N LEU A 517 -6.03 -37.11 7.61
CA LEU A 517 -7.00 -36.04 7.79
C LEU A 517 -8.40 -36.65 7.75
N LYS A 518 -9.09 -36.67 8.89
CA LYS A 518 -10.38 -37.36 9.08
C LYS A 518 -11.45 -36.40 9.57
N ALA A 519 -12.65 -36.50 9.00
CA ALA A 519 -13.83 -35.73 9.37
C ALA A 519 -15.09 -36.61 9.38
N GLY A 520 -15.95 -36.45 10.38
CA GLY A 520 -17.31 -37.03 10.36
C GLY A 520 -18.21 -36.36 9.31
N ASP A 521 -18.07 -35.04 9.12
CA ASP A 521 -18.87 -34.26 8.16
C ASP A 521 -18.09 -33.97 6.85
N LYS A 522 -17.09 -33.08 6.89
CA LYS A 522 -16.35 -32.58 5.71
C LYS A 522 -14.88 -32.33 6.01
N VAL A 523 -13.98 -32.69 5.09
CA VAL A 523 -12.61 -32.13 5.05
C VAL A 523 -12.54 -31.03 3.99
N ALA A 524 -12.09 -29.84 4.40
CA ALA A 524 -11.90 -28.67 3.55
C ALA A 524 -10.44 -28.20 3.61
N ILE A 525 -9.77 -28.09 2.47
CA ILE A 525 -8.47 -27.43 2.35
C ILE A 525 -8.65 -26.23 1.43
N GLN A 526 -8.59 -25.03 2.00
CA GLN A 526 -8.97 -23.78 1.36
C GLN A 526 -7.76 -22.89 1.13
N ALA A 527 -7.84 -21.96 0.18
CA ALA A 527 -6.78 -20.99 -0.02
C ALA A 527 -6.81 -19.87 1.05
N ALA A 528 -5.65 -19.58 1.63
CA ALA A 528 -5.41 -18.37 2.40
C ALA A 528 -5.34 -17.14 1.48
N LYS A 529 -5.81 -15.99 1.95
CA LYS A 529 -6.07 -14.79 1.13
C LYS A 529 -5.28 -13.59 1.64
N SER A 530 -4.52 -12.97 0.74
CA SER A 530 -3.88 -11.67 0.97
C SER A 530 -4.47 -10.63 0.00
N HIS A 531 -4.55 -9.38 0.44
CA HIS A 531 -5.14 -8.27 -0.30
C HIS A 531 -4.23 -7.05 -0.27
N GLN A 532 -4.27 -6.24 -1.34
CA GLN A 532 -3.65 -4.92 -1.40
C GLN A 532 -4.59 -3.97 -2.14
N THR A 533 -4.82 -2.77 -1.60
CA THR A 533 -5.65 -1.73 -2.22
C THR A 533 -5.05 -0.34 -2.01
N ARG A 534 -4.18 0.05 -2.93
CA ARG A 534 -3.82 1.46 -3.20
C ARG A 534 -4.99 2.16 -3.91
N LYS A 535 -5.19 3.47 -3.68
CA LYS A 535 -5.81 4.59 -4.50
C LYS A 535 -5.58 5.87 -3.68
N ASP A 536 -5.17 7.05 -4.13
CA ASP A 536 -5.29 7.81 -5.38
C ASP A 536 -4.23 8.96 -5.36
N ASP A 537 -4.20 9.82 -6.38
CA ASP A 537 -3.37 11.04 -6.44
C ASP A 537 -4.02 12.11 -7.35
N THR A 538 -3.89 13.39 -7.00
CA THR A 538 -4.62 14.52 -7.63
C THR A 538 -3.87 15.86 -7.52
N LEU A 539 -3.63 16.52 -8.65
CA LEU A 539 -2.89 17.78 -8.79
C LEU A 539 -3.69 18.79 -9.61
N SER A 540 -3.76 20.03 -9.14
CA SER A 540 -4.37 21.16 -9.87
C SER A 540 -3.53 22.44 -9.75
N GLY A 541 -3.51 23.24 -10.81
CA GLY A 541 -2.86 24.55 -10.82
C GLY A 541 -3.46 25.48 -11.87
N ASN A 542 -3.44 26.79 -11.59
CA ASN A 542 -3.90 27.86 -12.48
C ASN A 542 -3.02 29.11 -12.30
N ILE A 543 -2.98 29.98 -13.31
CA ILE A 543 -2.14 31.18 -13.42
C ILE A 543 -2.90 32.18 -14.31
N ASP A 544 -2.92 33.47 -13.94
CA ASP A 544 -3.52 34.56 -14.73
C ASP A 544 -2.66 35.83 -14.61
N ILE A 545 -2.69 36.72 -15.62
CA ILE A 545 -1.89 37.96 -15.76
C ILE A 545 -2.63 38.97 -16.67
N GLY A 546 -2.69 40.27 -16.30
CA GLY A 546 -3.34 41.37 -17.05
C GLY A 546 -2.40 42.53 -17.43
N GLY A 547 -2.91 43.58 -18.11
CA GLY A 547 -2.09 44.67 -18.70
C GLY A 547 -2.77 46.05 -18.83
N ILE A 548 -2.07 47.00 -19.48
CA ILE A 548 -2.16 48.47 -19.25
C ILE A 548 -2.85 49.26 -20.38
N SER A 549 -3.64 50.29 -20.01
CA SER A 549 -4.10 51.36 -20.90
C SER A 549 -3.41 52.71 -20.58
N THR A 550 -3.12 53.49 -21.60
CA THR A 550 -2.58 54.87 -21.55
C THR A 550 -3.48 55.85 -22.30
N ASP A 551 -3.35 57.13 -21.98
CA ASP A 551 -4.11 58.23 -22.59
C ASP A 551 -3.15 59.38 -22.98
N ASN A 552 -3.60 60.31 -23.85
CA ASN A 552 -2.87 61.42 -24.49
C ASN A 552 -1.85 61.08 -25.61
N ASP A 553 -2.23 61.38 -26.85
CA ASP A 553 -1.46 62.17 -27.83
C ASP A 553 0.00 61.81 -28.20
N LYS A 554 0.22 60.55 -28.65
CA LYS A 554 0.59 60.24 -30.07
C LYS A 554 0.94 58.75 -30.28
N LYS A 555 -0.09 57.96 -30.61
CA LYS A 555 -0.05 56.60 -31.20
C LYS A 555 0.88 55.58 -30.51
N SER A 556 0.44 55.01 -29.39
CA SER A 556 0.70 53.61 -29.02
C SER A 556 -0.33 53.12 -28.01
N ALA A 557 -1.04 52.03 -28.31
CA ALA A 557 -2.13 51.50 -27.47
C ALA A 557 -2.14 49.96 -27.51
N GLY A 558 -1.70 49.31 -26.42
CA GLY A 558 -1.47 47.87 -26.45
C GLY A 558 -1.41 47.13 -25.12
N VAL A 559 -2.48 46.41 -24.81
CA VAL A 559 -2.59 45.49 -23.65
C VAL A 559 -2.08 44.09 -24.00
N ILE A 560 -1.36 43.44 -23.08
CA ILE A 560 -1.01 42.01 -23.14
C ILE A 560 -1.52 41.33 -21.86
N SER A 561 -2.12 40.14 -21.96
CA SER A 561 -2.61 39.36 -20.81
C SER A 561 -2.47 37.86 -21.06
N LEU A 562 -2.01 37.08 -20.08
CA LEU A 562 -1.63 35.66 -20.23
C LEU A 562 -2.23 34.83 -19.08
N GLY A 563 -2.69 33.61 -19.32
CA GLY A 563 -3.18 32.73 -18.25
C GLY A 563 -3.19 31.25 -18.64
N GLY A 564 -2.96 30.33 -17.71
CA GLY A 564 -2.86 28.90 -17.99
C GLY A 564 -3.06 28.03 -16.76
N ALA A 565 -3.51 26.79 -16.97
CA ALA A 565 -3.88 25.87 -15.91
C ALA A 565 -3.54 24.42 -16.28
N PHE A 566 -3.44 23.54 -15.29
CA PHE A 566 -3.18 22.12 -15.49
C PHE A 566 -3.83 21.27 -14.40
N ASP A 567 -4.20 20.04 -14.76
CA ASP A 567 -4.85 19.07 -13.87
C ASP A 567 -4.31 17.67 -14.13
N ILE A 568 -3.76 16.98 -13.13
CA ILE A 568 -3.16 15.65 -13.28
C ILE A 568 -3.72 14.75 -12.18
N ALA A 569 -4.15 13.53 -12.51
CA ALA A 569 -4.74 12.61 -11.53
C ALA A 569 -4.33 11.17 -11.83
N LYS A 570 -4.13 10.36 -10.80
CA LYS A 570 -3.72 8.96 -10.95
C LYS A 570 -4.42 8.08 -9.92
N VAL A 571 -4.87 6.90 -10.33
CA VAL A 571 -5.56 5.93 -9.48
C VAL A 571 -5.09 4.53 -9.85
N ASP A 572 -4.19 3.97 -9.04
CA ASP A 572 -3.72 2.59 -9.17
C ASP A 572 -4.29 1.76 -8.03
N GLU A 573 -4.68 0.51 -8.31
CA GLU A 573 -5.76 -0.14 -7.59
C GLU A 573 -5.43 -1.55 -7.04
N SER A 574 -6.43 -2.44 -6.96
CA SER A 574 -6.51 -3.60 -6.08
C SER A 574 -5.74 -4.83 -6.58
N SER A 575 -5.29 -5.68 -5.64
CA SER A 575 -4.84 -7.05 -5.90
C SER A 575 -5.30 -8.00 -4.79
N THR A 576 -5.55 -9.25 -5.16
CA THR A 576 -5.92 -10.37 -4.28
C THR A 576 -5.11 -11.59 -4.67
N THR A 577 -4.36 -12.16 -3.74
CA THR A 577 -3.63 -13.43 -3.94
C THR A 577 -4.20 -14.52 -3.06
N GLN A 578 -4.23 -15.74 -3.61
CA GLN A 578 -4.75 -16.95 -2.98
C GLN A 578 -3.66 -18.03 -2.93
N GLN A 579 -3.32 -18.46 -1.73
CA GLN A 579 -2.33 -19.53 -1.47
C GLN A 579 -3.05 -20.77 -0.96
N GLY A 580 -3.13 -21.81 -1.79
CA GLY A 580 -3.69 -23.11 -1.38
C GLY A 580 -2.85 -23.81 -0.30
N GLY A 581 -3.43 -24.82 0.33
CA GLY A 581 -2.72 -25.66 1.30
C GLY A 581 -1.65 -26.54 0.64
N LYS A 582 -0.67 -26.98 1.44
CA LYS A 582 0.37 -27.92 0.99
C LYS A 582 0.45 -29.11 1.95
N ILE A 583 0.38 -30.33 1.43
CA ILE A 583 0.63 -31.56 2.18
C ILE A 583 1.83 -32.26 1.55
N THR A 584 2.82 -32.62 2.37
CA THR A 584 3.98 -33.41 1.92
C THR A 584 4.29 -34.49 2.95
N SER A 585 4.21 -35.74 2.51
CA SER A 585 4.40 -36.95 3.31
C SER A 585 5.57 -37.76 2.77
N GLY A 586 6.32 -38.40 3.67
CA GLY A 586 7.27 -39.47 3.32
C GLY A 586 6.60 -40.83 3.22
N GLY A 587 5.43 -40.99 3.85
CA GLY A 587 4.55 -42.15 3.73
C GLY A 587 3.28 -41.82 2.95
N ALA A 588 2.17 -42.42 3.38
CA ALA A 588 0.85 -42.22 2.80
C ALA A 588 0.26 -40.84 3.17
N VAL A 589 -0.75 -40.41 2.40
CA VAL A 589 -1.68 -39.33 2.75
C VAL A 589 -3.10 -39.87 2.67
N ASN A 590 -3.82 -39.91 3.80
CA ASN A 590 -5.18 -40.44 3.88
C ASN A 590 -6.15 -39.33 4.26
N ILE A 591 -6.95 -38.85 3.31
CA ILE A 591 -7.97 -37.81 3.52
C ILE A 591 -9.36 -38.46 3.43
N THR A 592 -10.11 -38.43 4.53
CA THR A 592 -11.39 -39.13 4.67
C THR A 592 -12.48 -38.23 5.25
N ALA A 593 -13.64 -38.18 4.59
CA ALA A 593 -14.86 -37.56 5.10
C ALA A 593 -16.04 -38.54 5.05
N LYS A 594 -16.86 -38.57 6.10
CA LYS A 594 -18.00 -39.49 6.21
C LYS A 594 -19.36 -38.86 5.90
N GLY A 595 -19.42 -37.54 5.80
CA GLY A 595 -20.65 -36.82 5.52
C GLY A 595 -21.18 -37.07 4.11
N ASN A 596 -22.49 -36.86 3.96
CA ASN A 596 -23.23 -37.10 2.72
C ASN A 596 -23.29 -35.88 1.78
N GLY A 597 -22.52 -34.83 2.05
CA GLY A 597 -22.49 -33.61 1.24
C GLY A 597 -21.78 -33.81 -0.10
N ASP A 598 -22.19 -33.05 -1.11
CA ASP A 598 -21.63 -33.12 -2.48
C ASP A 598 -20.19 -32.57 -2.57
N GLN A 599 -19.71 -31.96 -1.48
CA GLN A 599 -18.34 -31.52 -1.27
C GLN A 599 -17.78 -32.03 0.07
N ALA A 600 -18.01 -33.30 0.40
CA ALA A 600 -17.50 -33.91 1.64
C ALA A 600 -15.96 -33.91 1.70
N LEU A 601 -15.30 -34.07 0.55
CA LEU A 601 -13.91 -33.65 0.37
C LEU A 601 -13.86 -32.42 -0.56
N HIS A 602 -13.15 -31.37 -0.14
CA HIS A 602 -13.01 -30.13 -0.91
C HIS A 602 -11.60 -29.56 -0.78
N LEU A 603 -10.84 -29.55 -1.86
CA LEU A 603 -9.47 -29.04 -1.92
C LEU A 603 -9.38 -27.91 -2.96
N GLN A 604 -8.86 -26.75 -2.58
CA GLN A 604 -8.75 -25.55 -3.42
C GLN A 604 -7.28 -25.13 -3.55
N GLY A 605 -6.78 -25.08 -4.79
CA GLY A 605 -5.37 -24.82 -5.14
C GLY A 605 -4.34 -25.64 -4.36
N THR A 606 -4.73 -26.82 -3.87
CA THR A 606 -3.97 -27.57 -2.86
C THR A 606 -2.96 -28.50 -3.52
N GLU A 607 -1.72 -28.50 -3.02
CA GLU A 607 -0.69 -29.45 -3.43
C GLU A 607 -0.61 -30.61 -2.43
N VAL A 608 -0.74 -31.85 -2.88
CA VAL A 608 -0.65 -33.06 -2.05
C VAL A 608 0.42 -34.00 -2.61
N LYS A 609 1.38 -34.38 -1.75
CA LYS A 609 2.42 -35.35 -2.09
C LYS A 609 2.60 -36.41 -1.01
N GLY A 610 2.74 -37.67 -1.42
CA GLY A 610 3.09 -38.82 -0.57
C GLY A 610 3.61 -39.99 -1.41
N SER A 611 3.91 -41.14 -0.80
CA SER A 611 4.15 -42.39 -1.55
C SER A 611 2.83 -42.95 -2.09
N SER A 612 1.77 -42.87 -1.29
CA SER A 612 0.39 -43.07 -1.74
C SER A 612 -0.53 -41.94 -1.25
N VAL A 613 -1.60 -41.66 -1.99
CA VAL A 613 -2.65 -40.70 -1.59
C VAL A 613 -4.01 -41.37 -1.73
N ALA A 614 -4.78 -41.43 -0.65
CA ALA A 614 -6.14 -41.91 -0.63
C ALA A 614 -7.11 -40.75 -0.32
N LEU A 615 -8.03 -40.48 -1.24
CA LEU A 615 -9.18 -39.60 -1.03
C LEU A 615 -10.43 -40.46 -0.87
N ASN A 616 -11.09 -40.40 0.29
CA ASN A 616 -12.27 -41.20 0.61
C ASN A 616 -13.42 -40.31 1.10
N ALA A 617 -14.37 -40.00 0.24
CA ALA A 617 -15.67 -39.43 0.64
C ALA A 617 -16.68 -40.59 0.79
N GLU A 618 -16.77 -41.18 1.98
CA GLU A 618 -17.46 -42.47 2.21
C GLU A 618 -18.93 -42.45 1.75
N HIS A 619 -19.62 -41.32 1.90
CA HIS A 619 -21.03 -41.13 1.55
C HIS A 619 -21.29 -39.85 0.72
N GLY A 620 -20.24 -39.14 0.32
CA GLY A 620 -20.31 -37.79 -0.25
C GLY A 620 -19.47 -37.61 -1.50
N GLY A 621 -19.48 -36.38 -2.03
CA GLY A 621 -18.75 -35.98 -3.23
C GLY A 621 -17.32 -35.49 -2.96
N VAL A 622 -16.49 -35.51 -4.00
CA VAL A 622 -15.09 -35.02 -3.98
C VAL A 622 -14.94 -33.87 -4.95
N VAL A 623 -14.45 -32.71 -4.48
CA VAL A 623 -14.15 -31.54 -5.32
C VAL A 623 -12.69 -31.12 -5.15
N LEU A 624 -11.95 -31.14 -6.26
CA LEU A 624 -10.63 -30.54 -6.41
C LEU A 624 -10.75 -29.34 -7.36
N GLU A 625 -10.41 -28.13 -6.92
CA GLU A 625 -10.54 -26.92 -7.73
C GLU A 625 -9.28 -26.03 -7.69
N SER A 626 -9.21 -25.04 -8.59
CA SER A 626 -8.14 -24.04 -8.60
C SER A 626 -8.36 -22.92 -7.58
N ALA A 627 -7.27 -22.43 -6.98
CA ALA A 627 -7.25 -21.12 -6.31
C ALA A 627 -7.17 -19.99 -7.35
N GLN A 628 -7.77 -18.83 -7.07
CA GLN A 628 -7.87 -17.72 -8.02
C GLN A 628 -7.15 -16.46 -7.53
N ASN A 629 -6.04 -16.11 -8.19
CA ASN A 629 -5.40 -14.81 -8.01
C ASN A 629 -6.13 -13.78 -8.90
N GLN A 630 -6.39 -12.58 -8.38
CA GLN A 630 -7.11 -11.52 -9.07
C GLN A 630 -6.39 -10.17 -8.91
N GLU A 631 -5.90 -9.61 -10.00
CA GLU A 631 -5.25 -8.30 -10.05
C GLU A 631 -6.21 -7.28 -10.72
N GLN A 632 -6.28 -6.03 -10.26
CA GLN A 632 -7.33 -5.06 -10.66
C GLN A 632 -6.89 -3.58 -10.60
N LYS A 633 -6.26 -3.11 -11.70
CA LYS A 633 -6.30 -1.76 -12.33
C LYS A 633 -5.19 -0.74 -12.04
N ASN A 634 -4.94 0.08 -13.07
CA ASN A 634 -4.18 1.34 -13.06
C ASN A 634 -4.93 2.38 -13.93
N ASN A 635 -4.85 3.66 -13.57
CA ASN A 635 -5.48 4.78 -14.28
C ASN A 635 -4.60 6.03 -14.13
N TRP A 636 -4.33 6.73 -15.23
CA TRP A 636 -3.56 7.98 -15.28
C TRP A 636 -4.32 9.03 -16.07
N ASN A 637 -4.21 10.30 -15.68
CA ASN A 637 -4.77 11.47 -16.37
C ASN A 637 -3.82 12.67 -16.24
N LEU A 638 -3.76 13.50 -17.29
CA LEU A 638 -2.97 14.72 -17.43
C LEU A 638 -3.79 15.73 -18.24
N GLY A 639 -3.81 17.00 -17.85
CA GLY A 639 -4.53 18.09 -18.50
C GLY A 639 -3.72 19.39 -18.45
N LEU A 640 -3.77 20.17 -19.52
CA LEU A 640 -3.01 21.41 -19.78
C LEU A 640 -3.92 22.43 -20.48
N LYS A 641 -3.81 23.72 -20.13
CA LYS A 641 -4.61 24.84 -20.64
C LYS A 641 -3.75 26.11 -20.68
N ALA A 642 -3.86 26.93 -21.73
CA ALA A 642 -3.09 28.17 -21.92
C ALA A 642 -3.87 29.22 -22.74
N ASN A 643 -3.65 30.51 -22.47
CA ASN A 643 -4.37 31.66 -23.02
C ASN A 643 -3.45 32.90 -23.13
N VAL A 644 -3.65 33.73 -24.15
CA VAL A 644 -2.81 34.88 -24.55
C VAL A 644 -3.66 36.02 -25.16
N LYS A 645 -3.29 37.29 -24.96
CA LYS A 645 -3.78 38.52 -25.65
C LYS A 645 -2.61 39.51 -25.91
N GLY A 646 -2.64 40.39 -26.94
CA GLY A 646 -1.53 41.32 -27.31
C GLY A 646 -1.94 42.69 -27.94
N GLY A 647 -1.00 43.67 -28.12
CA GLY A 647 -1.36 45.11 -28.34
C GLY A 647 -0.42 46.09 -29.14
N GLN A 648 -0.98 47.14 -29.80
CA GLN A 648 -0.40 48.17 -30.74
C GLN A 648 0.38 49.37 -30.06
N SER A 649 0.98 50.43 -30.68
CA SER A 649 1.25 50.84 -32.10
C SER A 649 2.65 51.46 -32.36
N PHE A 650 2.82 52.81 -32.31
CA PHE A 650 3.93 53.64 -32.86
C PHE A 650 3.93 53.78 -34.40
N ASN A 651 4.54 54.78 -35.11
CA ASN A 651 5.12 56.14 -34.90
C ASN A 651 5.17 56.83 -36.32
N LYS A 652 5.51 58.09 -36.63
CA LYS A 652 5.78 59.36 -35.89
C LYS A 652 4.99 60.56 -36.51
N ASP A 653 5.43 61.76 -36.94
CA ASP A 653 6.73 62.45 -37.23
C ASP A 653 7.03 63.69 -36.33
N ALA A 654 7.87 64.64 -36.78
CA ALA A 654 8.17 65.92 -36.10
C ALA A 654 7.20 67.09 -36.40
N ASN A 655 6.57 67.15 -37.58
CA ASN A 655 5.66 68.24 -37.96
C ASN A 655 4.18 67.90 -37.71
N GLY A 656 3.89 66.80 -37.01
CA GLY A 656 2.53 66.29 -36.78
C GLY A 656 1.95 65.53 -37.98
N LYS A 657 2.74 65.30 -39.04
CA LYS A 657 2.39 64.42 -40.14
C LYS A 657 2.56 62.97 -39.67
N VAL A 658 1.43 62.34 -39.37
CA VAL A 658 1.33 60.92 -39.07
C VAL A 658 1.97 60.09 -40.20
N ASP A 659 2.79 59.08 -39.85
CA ASP A 659 3.20 58.06 -40.81
C ASP A 659 1.95 57.36 -41.38
N ALA A 660 1.73 57.54 -42.67
CA ALA A 660 0.52 57.14 -43.36
C ALA A 660 0.32 55.61 -43.48
N THR A 661 1.23 54.80 -42.92
CA THR A 661 1.11 53.33 -42.86
C THR A 661 0.92 52.77 -41.44
N SER A 662 0.56 53.65 -40.49
CA SER A 662 0.17 53.37 -39.10
C SER A 662 -0.80 52.19 -38.91
N GLY A 663 -0.37 51.18 -38.15
CA GLY A 663 -1.18 50.38 -37.20
C GLY A 663 -2.29 49.44 -37.70
N SER A 664 -2.22 48.16 -37.30
CA SER A 664 -3.33 47.20 -37.34
C SER A 664 -3.20 46.04 -36.33
N ASP A 665 -4.30 45.75 -35.63
CA ASP A 665 -4.69 44.45 -35.03
C ASP A 665 -4.01 43.90 -33.76
N THR A 666 -4.85 43.69 -32.73
CA THR A 666 -4.53 43.13 -31.41
C THR A 666 -5.10 41.71 -31.27
N HIS A 667 -4.24 40.69 -31.16
CA HIS A 667 -4.64 39.29 -31.29
C HIS A 667 -4.70 38.53 -29.94
N THR A 668 -5.57 37.53 -29.86
CA THR A 668 -5.71 36.62 -28.71
C THR A 668 -5.63 35.16 -29.17
N LEU A 669 -5.08 34.26 -28.33
CA LEU A 669 -4.80 32.86 -28.65
C LEU A 669 -4.97 31.96 -27.41
N GLY A 670 -5.69 30.85 -27.51
CA GLY A 670 -5.85 29.86 -26.45
C GLY A 670 -5.69 28.42 -26.95
N ALA A 671 -5.14 27.54 -26.09
CA ALA A 671 -4.88 26.14 -26.41
C ALA A 671 -4.97 25.23 -25.17
N GLY A 672 -5.42 23.99 -25.33
CA GLY A 672 -5.51 23.00 -24.25
C GLY A 672 -5.31 21.57 -24.72
N VAL A 673 -5.04 20.67 -23.77
CA VAL A 673 -4.71 19.24 -23.97
C VAL A 673 -5.21 18.45 -22.75
N LYS A 674 -5.73 17.24 -22.93
CA LYS A 674 -5.78 16.20 -21.88
C LYS A 674 -5.22 14.89 -22.42
N VAL A 675 -4.83 13.96 -21.56
CA VAL A 675 -4.33 12.62 -21.87
C VAL A 675 -4.69 11.72 -20.69
N GLY A 676 -5.06 10.47 -20.91
CA GLY A 676 -5.23 9.51 -19.84
C GLY A 676 -5.05 8.07 -20.29
N VAL A 677 -4.61 7.17 -19.40
CA VAL A 677 -4.33 5.78 -19.73
C VAL A 677 -4.84 4.88 -18.61
N ASP A 678 -5.81 4.04 -18.93
CA ASP A 678 -6.32 2.98 -18.07
C ASP A 678 -5.64 1.65 -18.44
N LYS A 679 -5.38 0.80 -17.45
CA LYS A 679 -4.86 -0.56 -17.67
C LYS A 679 -5.50 -1.52 -16.68
N LEU A 680 -6.03 -2.63 -17.18
CA LEU A 680 -6.84 -3.61 -16.45
C LEU A 680 -6.32 -5.04 -16.70
N GLN A 681 -6.86 -5.97 -15.93
CA GLN A 681 -6.26 -7.20 -15.41
C GLN A 681 -7.43 -8.10 -14.95
N LYS A 682 -7.21 -9.28 -14.35
CA LYS A 682 -6.29 -10.40 -14.61
C LYS A 682 -6.68 -11.47 -13.59
N THR A 683 -7.08 -12.64 -14.06
CA THR A 683 -7.39 -13.80 -13.20
C THR A 683 -6.48 -14.95 -13.60
N THR A 684 -5.76 -15.55 -12.65
CA THR A 684 -4.97 -16.76 -12.90
C THR A 684 -5.33 -17.89 -11.95
N GLN A 685 -5.34 -19.10 -12.51
CA GLN A 685 -5.75 -20.34 -11.86
C GLN A 685 -4.53 -21.06 -11.30
N GLY A 686 -4.44 -21.17 -9.97
CA GLY A 686 -3.53 -22.09 -9.30
C GLY A 686 -4.20 -23.44 -9.13
N ASN A 687 -4.02 -24.37 -10.07
CA ASN A 687 -4.67 -25.68 -10.02
C ASN A 687 -4.31 -26.48 -8.75
N SER A 688 -5.26 -27.26 -8.22
CA SER A 688 -4.92 -28.30 -7.24
C SER A 688 -4.08 -29.40 -7.90
N LEU A 689 -3.10 -29.95 -7.18
CA LEU A 689 -2.17 -30.97 -7.69
C LEU A 689 -2.02 -32.10 -6.68
N ILE A 690 -2.19 -33.34 -7.13
CA ILE A 690 -1.92 -34.55 -6.35
C ILE A 690 -0.85 -35.36 -7.05
N SER A 691 0.22 -35.74 -6.34
CA SER A 691 1.31 -36.55 -6.88
C SER A 691 1.79 -37.62 -5.90
N ALA A 692 1.78 -38.87 -6.33
CA ALA A 692 2.19 -40.03 -5.54
C ALA A 692 2.60 -41.21 -6.45
N ASP A 693 3.10 -42.30 -5.89
CA ASP A 693 3.29 -43.54 -6.66
C ASP A 693 1.91 -44.18 -6.93
N GLU A 694 1.01 -44.16 -5.94
CA GLU A 694 -0.37 -44.61 -6.07
C GLU A 694 -1.40 -43.58 -5.59
N VAL A 695 -2.44 -43.33 -6.37
CA VAL A 695 -3.61 -42.53 -5.97
C VAL A 695 -4.87 -43.41 -5.95
N THR A 696 -5.54 -43.46 -4.81
CA THR A 696 -6.87 -44.08 -4.66
C THR A 696 -7.94 -43.01 -4.44
N LEU A 697 -9.01 -43.04 -5.23
CA LEU A 697 -10.06 -42.03 -5.28
C LEU A 697 -11.44 -42.68 -5.12
N ASN A 698 -12.01 -42.63 -3.92
CA ASN A 698 -13.33 -43.17 -3.60
C ASN A 698 -14.30 -42.04 -3.25
N SER A 699 -15.45 -42.01 -3.93
CA SER A 699 -16.55 -41.09 -3.66
C SER A 699 -17.89 -41.82 -3.67
N GLY A 700 -18.71 -41.58 -2.65
CA GLY A 700 -20.10 -42.05 -2.59
C GLY A 700 -21.06 -41.27 -3.51
N LYS A 701 -20.60 -40.19 -4.13
CA LYS A 701 -21.34 -39.34 -5.09
C LYS A 701 -20.43 -38.95 -6.26
N ASP A 702 -20.67 -37.77 -6.83
CA ASP A 702 -19.92 -37.20 -7.93
C ASP A 702 -18.49 -36.81 -7.53
N THR A 703 -17.61 -36.74 -8.52
CA THR A 703 -16.21 -36.31 -8.37
C THR A 703 -15.88 -35.24 -9.41
N THR A 704 -15.40 -34.09 -8.96
CA THR A 704 -15.13 -32.92 -9.82
C THR A 704 -13.68 -32.45 -9.70
N LEU A 705 -12.97 -32.39 -10.82
CA LEU A 705 -11.63 -31.84 -10.99
C LEU A 705 -11.71 -30.56 -11.84
N ALA A 706 -11.95 -29.41 -11.20
CA ALA A 706 -12.25 -28.15 -11.88
C ALA A 706 -11.10 -27.14 -11.74
N GLY A 707 -10.03 -27.36 -12.52
CA GLY A 707 -8.72 -26.76 -12.31
C GLY A 707 -7.88 -27.62 -11.37
N ALA A 708 -7.76 -28.91 -11.68
CA ALA A 708 -7.09 -29.88 -10.82
C ALA A 708 -6.41 -31.01 -11.59
N ARG A 709 -5.29 -31.49 -11.07
CA ARG A 709 -4.46 -32.52 -11.72
C ARG A 709 -4.02 -33.60 -10.74
N ILE A 710 -4.05 -34.85 -11.20
CA ILE A 710 -3.59 -36.04 -10.49
C ILE A 710 -2.53 -36.73 -11.36
N ASP A 711 -1.30 -36.87 -10.86
CA ASP A 711 -0.19 -37.57 -11.53
C ASP A 711 0.33 -38.71 -10.64
N ALA A 712 0.24 -39.96 -11.10
CA ALA A 712 0.72 -41.12 -10.35
C ALA A 712 1.26 -42.24 -11.24
N ASP A 713 1.81 -43.30 -10.65
CA ASP A 713 2.18 -44.51 -11.39
C ASP A 713 0.94 -45.39 -11.61
N ARG A 714 0.06 -45.49 -10.60
CA ARG A 714 -1.31 -46.02 -10.73
C ARG A 714 -2.33 -45.04 -10.14
N VAL A 715 -3.44 -44.83 -10.86
CA VAL A 715 -4.65 -44.19 -10.31
C VAL A 715 -5.78 -45.22 -10.30
N GLN A 716 -6.51 -45.35 -9.18
CA GLN A 716 -7.61 -46.30 -9.07
C GLN A 716 -8.74 -45.80 -8.16
N GLY A 717 -9.93 -46.41 -8.22
CA GLY A 717 -10.99 -46.17 -7.24
C GLY A 717 -12.41 -46.26 -7.79
N ASN A 718 -13.37 -45.68 -7.06
CA ASN A 718 -14.81 -45.78 -7.34
C ASN A 718 -15.47 -44.40 -7.26
N VAL A 719 -16.31 -44.06 -8.23
CA VAL A 719 -17.12 -42.83 -8.22
C VAL A 719 -18.59 -43.24 -8.28
N GLY A 720 -19.33 -43.00 -7.19
CA GLY A 720 -20.72 -43.41 -7.03
C GLY A 720 -21.72 -42.62 -7.88
N GLY A 721 -21.33 -41.43 -8.33
CA GLY A 721 -22.07 -40.60 -9.28
C GLY A 721 -21.26 -40.31 -10.54
N ASP A 722 -21.34 -39.08 -11.03
CA ASP A 722 -20.66 -38.62 -12.25
C ASP A 722 -19.20 -38.18 -11.99
N LEU A 723 -18.33 -38.35 -12.99
CA LEU A 723 -16.93 -37.87 -12.96
C LEU A 723 -16.78 -36.67 -13.91
N HIS A 724 -16.43 -35.50 -13.38
CA HIS A 724 -16.18 -34.28 -14.14
C HIS A 724 -14.70 -33.89 -14.10
N VAL A 725 -14.08 -33.66 -15.25
CA VAL A 725 -12.72 -33.09 -15.36
C VAL A 725 -12.78 -31.87 -16.27
N GLU A 726 -12.68 -30.68 -15.66
CA GLU A 726 -12.87 -29.38 -16.31
C GLU A 726 -11.58 -28.54 -16.25
N SER A 727 -11.09 -28.09 -17.40
CA SER A 727 -9.93 -27.18 -17.48
C SER A 727 -10.33 -25.72 -17.33
N ARG A 728 -9.88 -25.06 -16.26
CA ARG A 728 -10.11 -23.64 -16.02
C ARG A 728 -9.19 -22.75 -16.86
N LYS A 729 -9.65 -21.55 -17.19
CA LYS A 729 -8.90 -20.56 -17.98
C LYS A 729 -8.28 -19.45 -17.13
N ASP A 730 -7.11 -18.99 -17.56
CA ASP A 730 -6.52 -17.72 -17.18
C ASP A 730 -7.05 -16.61 -18.10
N SER A 731 -7.57 -15.53 -17.52
CA SER A 731 -8.08 -14.36 -18.26
C SER A 731 -7.20 -13.14 -18.00
N GLU A 732 -6.70 -12.48 -19.05
CA GLU A 732 -5.65 -11.46 -18.92
C GLU A 732 -5.86 -10.18 -19.75
N SER A 733 -5.34 -9.08 -19.16
CA SER A 733 -4.78 -7.89 -19.81
C SER A 733 -5.72 -7.02 -20.62
N SER A 734 -5.84 -5.76 -20.24
CA SER A 734 -6.38 -4.66 -21.05
C SER A 734 -5.52 -3.42 -20.90
N VAL A 735 -5.29 -2.74 -22.01
CA VAL A 735 -4.72 -1.39 -22.12
C VAL A 735 -5.80 -0.51 -22.74
N LYS A 736 -5.93 0.73 -22.29
CA LYS A 736 -6.79 1.76 -22.88
C LYS A 736 -6.11 3.11 -22.75
N VAL A 737 -5.90 3.78 -23.87
CA VAL A 737 -5.27 5.10 -24.00
C VAL A 737 -6.33 6.09 -24.42
N ASN A 738 -6.24 7.32 -23.92
CA ASN A 738 -7.18 8.41 -24.11
C ASN A 738 -6.35 9.72 -24.28
N VAL A 739 -6.79 10.66 -25.11
CA VAL A 739 -6.10 11.92 -25.45
C VAL A 739 -7.15 12.98 -25.80
N ASP A 740 -6.96 14.27 -25.51
CA ASP A 740 -7.89 15.40 -25.74
C ASP A 740 -7.09 16.67 -26.11
N VAL A 741 -7.67 17.62 -26.87
CA VAL A 741 -7.09 18.93 -27.25
C VAL A 741 -8.18 20.00 -27.51
N GLY A 742 -7.82 21.29 -27.50
CA GLY A 742 -8.65 22.38 -28.07
C GLY A 742 -7.88 23.67 -28.39
N LEU A 743 -8.43 24.54 -29.25
CA LEU A 743 -7.81 25.77 -29.80
C LEU A 743 -8.82 26.93 -30.03
N SER A 744 -8.41 28.20 -29.78
CA SER A 744 -9.24 29.42 -29.94
C SER A 744 -8.44 30.71 -30.28
N HIS A 745 -9.06 31.70 -30.96
CA HIS A 745 -8.41 32.98 -31.37
C HIS A 745 -9.38 34.15 -31.71
N THR A 746 -8.87 35.36 -32.05
CA THR A 746 -9.63 36.54 -32.55
C THR A 746 -8.93 37.35 -33.67
N ASN A 747 -9.73 37.99 -34.57
CA ASN A 747 -9.46 38.62 -35.89
C ASN A 747 -8.45 39.83 -35.92
N ASP A 748 -8.00 40.46 -37.04
CA ASP A 748 -8.55 40.58 -38.44
C ASP A 748 -7.47 40.90 -39.57
N PRO A 749 -7.72 41.46 -40.81
CA PRO A 749 -7.42 40.75 -42.07
C PRO A 749 -6.42 41.39 -43.08
N ALA A 750 -6.00 40.62 -44.09
CA ALA A 750 -5.08 40.94 -45.22
C ALA A 750 -3.56 41.00 -44.90
N SER A 751 -2.67 40.16 -45.46
CA SER A 751 -2.87 39.06 -46.44
C SER A 751 -1.97 37.87 -46.10
N SER A 752 -2.58 36.70 -45.89
CA SER A 752 -1.96 35.45 -45.38
C SER A 752 -0.84 35.71 -44.37
N ILE A 753 -1.05 36.40 -43.24
CA ILE A 753 -1.87 36.13 -42.03
C ILE A 753 -1.29 35.20 -40.91
N THR A 754 -0.33 34.27 -40.98
CA THR A 754 0.73 33.86 -41.93
C THR A 754 1.77 34.90 -42.35
N SER A 755 1.57 36.17 -41.96
CA SER A 755 2.43 37.32 -42.29
C SER A 755 2.13 38.55 -41.42
N LYS A 756 0.96 38.61 -40.76
CA LYS A 756 0.52 39.66 -39.84
C LYS A 756 1.22 39.63 -38.47
N LEU A 757 2.56 39.63 -38.52
CA LEU A 757 3.36 40.43 -37.57
C LEU A 757 4.71 40.88 -38.20
N SER A 758 4.72 41.08 -39.52
CA SER A 758 5.84 41.66 -40.29
C SER A 758 5.94 43.19 -40.19
N LYS A 759 4.99 43.82 -39.50
CA LYS A 759 5.06 45.15 -38.88
C LYS A 759 4.94 44.92 -37.37
N VAL A 760 5.67 45.56 -36.45
CA VAL A 760 6.07 46.98 -36.33
C VAL A 760 4.81 47.84 -36.12
N GLY A 761 4.37 47.87 -34.86
CA GLY A 761 2.97 48.07 -34.49
C GLY A 761 2.28 46.72 -34.32
N THR A 762 1.85 46.42 -33.09
CA THR A 762 1.63 45.08 -32.49
C THR A 762 2.89 44.19 -32.54
N PRO A 763 3.49 43.77 -31.40
CA PRO A 763 4.94 43.84 -31.34
C PRO A 763 5.64 42.61 -30.73
N HIS A 764 6.96 42.57 -30.93
CA HIS A 764 7.99 42.01 -30.03
C HIS A 764 7.99 40.54 -29.61
N TYR A 765 6.85 39.84 -29.49
CA TYR A 765 6.82 38.54 -28.77
C TYR A 765 6.29 37.35 -29.57
N ALA A 766 5.49 37.55 -30.63
CA ALA A 766 4.77 36.44 -31.28
C ALA A 766 5.67 35.30 -31.78
N GLY A 767 6.81 35.60 -32.41
CA GLY A 767 7.74 34.56 -32.91
C GLY A 767 8.25 33.63 -31.80
N LYS A 768 8.89 34.20 -30.77
CA LYS A 768 9.49 33.41 -29.67
C LYS A 768 8.46 32.83 -28.70
N VAL A 769 7.26 33.41 -28.60
CA VAL A 769 6.13 32.79 -27.88
C VAL A 769 5.58 31.61 -28.69
N LYS A 770 5.39 31.74 -30.01
CA LYS A 770 4.92 30.65 -30.87
C LYS A 770 5.91 29.49 -30.90
N GLU A 771 7.21 29.73 -31.07
CA GLU A 771 8.23 28.67 -30.99
C GLU A 771 8.25 27.97 -29.62
N LYS A 772 8.05 28.70 -28.51
CA LYS A 772 7.97 28.07 -27.18
C LYS A 772 6.63 27.41 -26.86
N LEU A 773 5.56 27.75 -27.58
CA LEU A 773 4.30 27.02 -27.51
C LEU A 773 4.27 25.82 -28.47
N GLU A 774 4.92 25.87 -29.63
CA GLU A 774 5.03 24.74 -30.59
C GLU A 774 6.14 23.75 -30.21
N GLY A 775 7.27 24.26 -29.74
CA GLY A 775 8.19 23.56 -28.85
C GLY A 775 7.53 23.21 -27.51
N GLY A 776 6.43 23.87 -27.14
CA GLY A 776 5.48 23.45 -26.10
C GLY A 776 4.48 22.37 -26.54
N ILE A 777 4.54 21.89 -27.81
CA ILE A 777 3.48 21.10 -28.48
C ILE A 777 3.95 19.74 -29.16
N ASN A 778 5.20 19.24 -28.95
CA ASN A 778 5.73 17.89 -29.38
C ASN A 778 6.36 16.79 -28.37
N LYS A 779 6.82 17.03 -27.11
CA LYS A 779 7.39 16.20 -25.96
C LYS A 779 6.40 15.42 -25.18
N VAL A 780 5.42 16.08 -24.60
CA VAL A 780 4.41 15.42 -23.84
C VAL A 780 3.54 14.65 -24.85
N ALA A 781 3.54 15.00 -26.15
CA ALA A 781 3.18 14.20 -27.33
C ALA A 781 4.19 13.08 -27.53
N ASP A 782 5.38 13.23 -28.11
CA ASP A 782 6.20 12.02 -28.35
C ASP A 782 6.70 11.30 -27.07
N ALA A 783 6.51 11.79 -25.84
CA ALA A 783 6.61 11.01 -24.60
C ALA A 783 5.29 10.34 -24.18
N THR A 784 4.14 10.79 -24.67
CA THR A 784 2.91 9.99 -24.78
C THR A 784 3.06 8.96 -25.91
N THR A 785 3.50 9.36 -27.12
CA THR A 785 3.64 8.52 -28.31
C THR A 785 4.76 7.48 -28.19
N ASP A 786 5.92 7.77 -27.58
CA ASP A 786 6.96 6.78 -27.29
C ASP A 786 6.45 5.74 -26.27
N LYS A 787 5.69 6.20 -25.27
CA LYS A 787 5.09 5.35 -24.21
C LYS A 787 3.86 4.58 -24.72
N TYR A 788 3.19 5.08 -25.75
CA TYR A 788 2.14 4.43 -26.52
C TYR A 788 2.73 3.34 -27.43
N ASN A 789 3.69 3.70 -28.29
CA ASN A 789 4.33 2.80 -29.26
C ASN A 789 5.04 1.62 -28.59
N SER A 790 5.65 1.83 -27.42
CA SER A 790 6.31 0.76 -26.65
C SER A 790 5.32 -0.20 -25.95
N VAL A 791 4.08 0.22 -25.72
CA VAL A 791 3.01 -0.64 -25.18
C VAL A 791 2.25 -1.35 -26.30
N ALA A 792 1.86 -0.63 -27.35
CA ALA A 792 1.07 -1.18 -28.47
C ALA A 792 1.79 -2.31 -29.22
N ARG A 793 3.11 -2.18 -29.46
CA ARG A 793 3.92 -3.21 -30.14
C ARG A 793 4.06 -4.54 -29.40
N ARG A 794 3.59 -4.66 -28.15
CA ARG A 794 3.81 -5.86 -27.30
C ARG A 794 2.67 -6.87 -27.30
N LEU A 795 1.58 -6.62 -28.04
CA LEU A 795 0.33 -7.41 -27.94
C LEU A 795 -0.07 -8.18 -29.23
N ASP A 796 0.41 -7.79 -30.42
CA ASP A 796 0.45 -8.68 -31.60
C ASP A 796 1.59 -8.30 -32.59
N PRO A 797 2.49 -9.24 -32.99
CA PRO A 797 3.44 -9.06 -34.09
C PRO A 797 2.93 -9.40 -35.51
N LYS A 798 1.73 -9.97 -35.70
CA LYS A 798 1.32 -10.67 -36.95
C LYS A 798 0.32 -9.93 -37.86
N GLN A 799 0.20 -8.61 -37.74
CA GLN A 799 -0.51 -7.80 -38.74
C GLN A 799 0.34 -6.57 -39.18
N ASP A 800 0.16 -6.06 -40.41
CA ASP A 800 0.85 -4.86 -40.93
C ASP A 800 -0.12 -3.81 -41.51
N THR A 801 -0.13 -2.56 -41.02
CA THR A 801 -1.08 -1.54 -41.50
C THR A 801 -0.58 -0.72 -42.70
N THR A 802 0.02 -1.36 -43.70
CA THR A 802 0.41 -0.75 -44.97
C THR A 802 -0.81 -0.28 -45.80
N GLY A 803 -1.40 0.85 -45.38
CA GLY A 803 -2.67 1.39 -45.88
C GLY A 803 -3.42 2.13 -44.76
N ALA A 804 -2.93 3.23 -44.19
CA ALA A 804 -2.45 4.48 -44.81
C ALA A 804 -3.56 5.36 -45.38
N VAL A 805 -3.94 6.39 -44.60
CA VAL A 805 -4.01 7.74 -45.16
C VAL A 805 -2.56 8.27 -45.19
N SER A 806 -2.26 9.37 -45.89
CA SER A 806 -0.93 9.98 -45.87
C SER A 806 -0.99 11.50 -45.97
N PHE A 807 -0.33 12.19 -45.04
CA PHE A 807 -0.30 13.64 -44.98
C PHE A 807 1.16 14.12 -45.16
N SER A 808 1.41 14.98 -46.15
CA SER A 808 2.72 15.60 -46.39
C SER A 808 2.99 16.75 -45.40
N LYS A 809 4.26 17.06 -45.11
CA LYS A 809 4.64 18.27 -44.34
C LYS A 809 4.87 19.49 -45.26
N ALA A 810 4.85 19.30 -46.58
CA ALA A 810 5.06 20.38 -47.55
C ALA A 810 3.74 20.95 -48.12
N ASP A 811 2.71 20.13 -48.29
CA ASP A 811 1.62 20.40 -49.26
C ASP A 811 0.20 20.50 -48.68
N SER A 812 0.05 20.36 -47.36
CA SER A 812 -1.08 20.92 -46.59
C SER A 812 -2.51 20.48 -46.95
N LYS A 813 -2.73 19.23 -47.40
CA LYS A 813 -4.06 18.75 -47.87
C LYS A 813 -4.26 17.24 -47.76
N VAL A 814 -5.53 16.81 -47.73
CA VAL A 814 -6.01 15.41 -47.69
C VAL A 814 -6.99 15.12 -48.82
N THR A 815 -7.04 13.84 -49.21
CA THR A 815 -8.06 13.24 -50.07
C THR A 815 -8.35 11.81 -49.62
N LEU A 816 -9.62 11.40 -49.69
CA LEU A 816 -10.06 10.01 -49.53
C LEU A 816 -10.59 9.51 -50.90
N PRO A 817 -10.18 8.31 -51.39
CA PRO A 817 -10.67 7.78 -52.67
C PRO A 817 -12.11 7.22 -52.60
N GLU A 818 -12.80 7.19 -53.74
CA GLU A 818 -14.26 6.96 -53.80
C GLU A 818 -14.71 5.49 -53.97
N THR A 819 -13.83 4.53 -54.29
CA THR A 819 -14.23 3.13 -54.54
C THR A 819 -13.30 2.08 -53.92
N LEU A 820 -13.89 1.03 -53.37
CA LEU A 820 -13.21 -0.17 -52.85
C LEU A 820 -13.33 -1.32 -53.86
N VAL A 821 -12.20 -1.81 -54.39
CA VAL A 821 -12.10 -3.10 -55.10
C VAL A 821 -10.75 -3.73 -54.77
N GLY A 822 -10.74 -5.00 -54.35
CA GLY A 822 -9.53 -5.77 -54.03
C GLY A 822 -9.65 -6.56 -52.72
N GLU A 823 -9.46 -7.89 -52.78
CA GLU A 823 -9.50 -8.76 -51.60
C GLU A 823 -8.18 -8.80 -50.83
N LYS A 824 -8.26 -8.76 -49.49
CA LYS A 824 -7.24 -9.20 -48.50
C LYS A 824 -5.93 -8.36 -48.50
N GLU A 825 -5.16 -8.23 -47.40
CA GLU A 825 -5.16 -8.96 -46.12
C GLU A 825 -4.76 -8.08 -44.90
N LYS A 826 -4.95 -8.63 -43.68
CA LYS A 826 -4.46 -8.27 -42.33
C LYS A 826 -3.69 -6.94 -42.10
N ALA A 827 -4.41 -5.94 -41.58
CA ALA A 827 -3.86 -4.67 -41.08
C ALA A 827 -4.40 -4.32 -39.66
N PRO A 828 -3.56 -4.05 -38.63
CA PRO A 828 -3.98 -3.87 -37.24
C PRO A 828 -4.67 -2.54 -36.98
N LEU A 829 -5.74 -2.58 -36.17
CA LEU A 829 -6.56 -1.40 -35.87
C LEU A 829 -5.74 -0.28 -35.24
N TRP A 830 -4.96 -0.59 -34.20
CA TRP A 830 -4.27 0.41 -33.41
C TRP A 830 -3.25 1.21 -34.23
N ASP A 831 -2.67 0.60 -35.27
CA ASP A 831 -1.76 1.24 -36.24
C ASP A 831 -2.52 1.82 -37.45
N ARG A 832 -3.75 1.36 -37.74
CA ARG A 832 -4.71 2.08 -38.61
C ARG A 832 -5.13 3.40 -37.97
N GLY A 833 -5.47 3.39 -36.68
CA GLY A 833 -5.75 4.54 -35.84
C GLY A 833 -4.51 5.43 -35.62
N ALA A 834 -3.35 4.86 -35.29
CA ALA A 834 -2.12 5.65 -35.11
C ALA A 834 -1.62 6.31 -36.41
N ARG A 835 -1.71 5.61 -37.55
CA ARG A 835 -1.49 6.25 -38.86
C ARG A 835 -2.54 7.33 -39.06
N PHE A 836 -3.82 7.04 -38.88
CA PHE A 836 -4.89 8.03 -39.08
C PHE A 836 -4.80 9.26 -38.16
N LEU A 837 -4.18 9.15 -36.99
CA LEU A 837 -3.81 10.23 -36.06
C LEU A 837 -2.66 11.10 -36.56
N GLY A 838 -1.50 10.48 -36.83
CA GLY A 838 -0.33 11.16 -37.43
C GLY A 838 -0.62 11.73 -38.82
N ASN A 839 -1.73 11.29 -39.39
CA ASN A 839 -2.45 11.90 -40.48
C ASN A 839 -3.34 13.07 -40.00
N LYS A 840 -4.56 12.88 -39.50
CA LYS A 840 -5.56 13.97 -39.31
C LYS A 840 -5.10 15.18 -38.51
N SER A 841 -4.20 15.01 -37.55
CA SER A 841 -3.48 16.11 -36.92
C SER A 841 -2.87 17.09 -37.93
N LYS A 842 -2.27 16.59 -39.02
CA LYS A 842 -1.36 17.31 -39.93
C LYS A 842 -2.05 18.13 -41.04
N GLU A 843 -3.35 17.95 -41.30
CA GLU A 843 -4.18 18.85 -42.14
C GLU A 843 -4.87 19.89 -41.27
N SER A 844 -5.30 19.48 -40.06
CA SER A 844 -5.57 20.44 -38.99
C SER A 844 -4.41 21.43 -38.86
N LEU A 845 -3.16 20.95 -38.71
CA LEU A 845 -1.96 21.78 -38.54
C LEU A 845 -1.53 22.54 -39.83
N THR A 846 -2.28 22.50 -40.94
CA THR A 846 -1.86 23.13 -42.22
C THR A 846 -2.97 23.72 -43.11
N GLY A 847 -4.25 23.48 -42.81
CA GLY A 847 -5.38 24.05 -43.55
C GLY A 847 -5.44 25.59 -43.52
N PRO A 848 -6.23 26.22 -44.42
CA PRO A 848 -6.27 27.67 -44.57
C PRO A 848 -6.70 28.38 -43.27
N ALA A 849 -6.14 29.57 -43.03
CA ALA A 849 -6.27 30.31 -41.78
C ALA A 849 -7.73 30.67 -41.44
N GLY A 850 -8.14 30.38 -40.19
CA GLY A 850 -9.43 30.84 -39.64
C GLY A 850 -10.18 29.85 -38.73
N LEU A 851 -9.72 28.62 -38.56
CA LEU A 851 -10.46 27.58 -37.82
C LEU A 851 -10.22 27.61 -36.29
N GLN A 852 -11.24 27.17 -35.54
CA GLN A 852 -11.20 26.84 -34.10
C GLN A 852 -11.64 25.39 -33.90
N GLY A 853 -11.41 24.78 -32.74
CA GLY A 853 -11.71 23.36 -32.59
C GLY A 853 -11.49 22.70 -31.23
N GLN A 854 -12.18 21.58 -31.02
CA GLN A 854 -11.87 20.57 -30.00
C GLN A 854 -11.66 19.19 -30.62
N PHE A 855 -10.92 18.37 -29.88
CA PHE A 855 -10.05 17.32 -30.42
C PHE A 855 -9.90 16.21 -29.36
N LYS A 856 -9.78 14.93 -29.74
CA LYS A 856 -9.58 13.80 -28.80
C LYS A 856 -8.95 12.56 -29.47
N VAL A 857 -8.68 11.45 -28.77
CA VAL A 857 -8.51 10.09 -29.31
C VAL A 857 -8.51 9.04 -28.22
N ASN A 858 -9.06 7.86 -28.46
CA ASN A 858 -8.89 6.72 -27.54
C ASN A 858 -8.54 5.42 -28.30
N ALA A 859 -7.73 4.54 -27.70
CA ALA A 859 -7.22 3.30 -28.32
C ALA A 859 -6.94 2.22 -27.26
N ASP A 860 -7.44 1.00 -27.48
CA ASP A 860 -7.47 -0.10 -26.50
C ASP A 860 -6.86 -1.40 -27.05
N VAL A 861 -6.19 -2.20 -26.21
CA VAL A 861 -5.49 -3.44 -26.63
C VAL A 861 -5.55 -4.47 -25.51
N VAL A 862 -6.08 -5.66 -25.77
CA VAL A 862 -6.69 -6.53 -24.74
C VAL A 862 -6.42 -8.02 -25.03
N ASN A 863 -6.69 -8.86 -24.02
CA ASN A 863 -7.23 -10.21 -24.11
C ASN A 863 -6.27 -11.40 -24.30
N ASN A 864 -6.25 -12.24 -23.26
CA ASN A 864 -5.92 -13.65 -23.30
C ASN A 864 -7.01 -14.40 -22.51
N ASP A 865 -7.54 -15.49 -23.05
CA ASP A 865 -8.55 -16.36 -22.44
C ASP A 865 -8.23 -17.82 -22.79
N ALA A 866 -7.26 -18.39 -22.07
CA ALA A 866 -6.63 -19.66 -22.40
C ALA A 866 -6.45 -20.56 -21.17
N VAL A 867 -6.48 -21.88 -21.37
CA VAL A 867 -6.17 -22.84 -20.31
C VAL A 867 -4.67 -22.78 -20.00
N GLY A 868 -4.30 -22.30 -18.81
CA GLY A 868 -2.90 -22.20 -18.37
C GLY A 868 -2.30 -23.56 -18.01
N VAL A 869 -3.07 -24.40 -17.31
CA VAL A 869 -2.74 -25.79 -17.00
C VAL A 869 -3.99 -26.65 -17.16
N GLN A 870 -3.91 -27.65 -18.04
CA GLN A 870 -4.99 -28.61 -18.28
C GLN A 870 -5.28 -29.47 -17.04
N SER A 871 -6.55 -29.62 -16.69
CA SER A 871 -7.01 -30.58 -15.67
C SER A 871 -6.86 -32.00 -16.20
N ALA A 872 -6.25 -32.89 -15.42
CA ALA A 872 -5.94 -34.23 -15.89
C ALA A 872 -5.88 -35.29 -14.78
N ILE A 873 -6.18 -36.54 -15.14
CA ILE A 873 -5.86 -37.74 -14.35
C ILE A 873 -4.86 -38.56 -15.17
N SER A 874 -3.65 -38.76 -14.63
CA SER A 874 -2.53 -39.32 -15.38
C SER A 874 -1.83 -40.45 -14.60
N GLY A 875 -1.97 -41.68 -15.09
CA GLY A 875 -1.16 -42.83 -14.65
C GLY A 875 0.08 -43.01 -15.54
N LYS A 876 1.19 -43.52 -14.99
CA LYS A 876 2.27 -44.09 -15.83
C LYS A 876 1.88 -45.48 -16.34
N ASN A 877 1.38 -46.33 -15.44
CA ASN A 877 1.10 -47.73 -15.69
C ASN A 877 -0.38 -47.91 -16.07
N ASP A 878 -1.32 -47.54 -15.20
CA ASP A 878 -2.76 -47.74 -15.42
C ASP A 878 -3.63 -46.68 -14.73
N VAL A 879 -4.84 -46.47 -15.26
CA VAL A 879 -5.91 -45.68 -14.62
C VAL A 879 -7.20 -46.50 -14.59
N THR A 880 -7.64 -46.93 -13.41
CA THR A 880 -8.78 -47.84 -13.23
C THR A 880 -9.83 -47.23 -12.31
N LEU A 881 -10.73 -46.42 -12.87
CA LEU A 881 -11.83 -45.77 -12.15
C LEU A 881 -13.14 -46.48 -12.46
N ASN A 882 -13.84 -46.93 -11.43
CA ASN A 882 -15.18 -47.53 -11.54
C ASN A 882 -16.24 -46.44 -11.36
N VAL A 883 -16.56 -45.71 -12.44
CA VAL A 883 -17.61 -44.66 -12.43
C VAL A 883 -18.97 -45.32 -12.64
N GLN A 884 -19.92 -45.03 -11.75
CA GLN A 884 -21.30 -45.53 -11.84
C GLN A 884 -22.20 -44.61 -12.68
N GLY A 885 -21.95 -43.30 -12.64
CA GLY A 885 -22.56 -42.30 -13.52
C GLY A 885 -21.80 -42.15 -14.85
N ASN A 886 -21.87 -40.97 -15.45
CA ASN A 886 -21.18 -40.60 -16.69
C ASN A 886 -19.82 -39.94 -16.41
N THR A 887 -18.91 -39.98 -17.38
CA THR A 887 -17.66 -39.21 -17.36
C THR A 887 -17.74 -38.03 -18.32
N HIS A 888 -17.60 -36.82 -17.80
CA HIS A 888 -17.65 -35.56 -18.54
C HIS A 888 -16.26 -34.90 -18.58
N LEU A 889 -15.68 -34.77 -19.76
CA LEU A 889 -14.37 -34.16 -19.98
C LEU A 889 -14.52 -32.82 -20.71
N THR A 890 -14.34 -31.71 -19.99
CA THR A 890 -14.46 -30.34 -20.52
C THR A 890 -13.06 -29.74 -20.63
N GLY A 891 -12.40 -30.04 -21.74
CA GLY A 891 -10.98 -29.80 -21.96
C GLY A 891 -10.10 -30.56 -20.97
N GLY A 892 -10.64 -31.57 -20.29
CA GLY A 892 -9.95 -32.42 -19.33
C GLY A 892 -9.41 -33.71 -19.97
N GLU A 893 -8.32 -34.24 -19.41
CA GLU A 893 -7.66 -35.43 -19.94
C GLU A 893 -7.65 -36.58 -18.93
N ILE A 894 -7.88 -37.82 -19.39
CA ILE A 894 -7.54 -39.02 -18.61
C ILE A 894 -6.57 -39.88 -19.43
N ARG A 895 -5.39 -40.21 -18.89
CA ARG A 895 -4.38 -40.99 -19.61
C ARG A 895 -3.65 -42.04 -18.77
N SER A 896 -3.25 -43.12 -19.43
CA SER A 896 -2.13 -43.98 -19.02
C SER A 896 -1.00 -43.88 -20.06
N GLN A 897 0.27 -43.94 -19.61
CA GLN A 897 1.43 -43.86 -20.50
C GLN A 897 1.90 -45.22 -21.06
N GLN A 898 1.66 -46.32 -20.35
CA GLN A 898 2.19 -47.67 -20.67
C GLN A 898 1.14 -48.80 -20.62
N GLY A 899 -0.07 -48.49 -20.16
CA GLY A 899 -1.15 -49.45 -19.97
C GLY A 899 -2.51 -48.81 -20.24
N GLU A 900 -3.54 -49.19 -19.49
CA GLU A 900 -4.92 -48.98 -19.90
C GLU A 900 -5.67 -47.94 -19.05
N VAL A 901 -6.66 -47.28 -19.67
CA VAL A 901 -7.64 -46.44 -18.97
C VAL A 901 -9.00 -47.13 -18.97
N THR A 902 -9.47 -47.51 -17.78
CA THR A 902 -10.80 -48.09 -17.53
C THR A 902 -11.64 -47.11 -16.73
N LEU A 903 -12.87 -46.82 -17.18
CA LEU A 903 -13.78 -45.81 -16.61
C LEU A 903 -15.15 -46.35 -16.15
N GLY A 904 -15.35 -47.67 -16.14
CA GLY A 904 -16.66 -48.29 -15.88
C GLY A 904 -17.56 -48.33 -17.12
N ASN A 905 -18.88 -48.42 -16.90
CA ASN A 905 -19.88 -48.63 -17.96
C ASN A 905 -20.69 -47.36 -18.32
N GLY A 906 -20.34 -46.21 -17.74
CA GLY A 906 -21.01 -44.93 -17.99
C GLY A 906 -20.82 -44.39 -19.41
N LYS A 907 -21.58 -43.35 -19.78
CA LYS A 907 -21.30 -42.61 -21.02
C LYS A 907 -20.05 -41.75 -20.83
N LEU A 908 -19.30 -41.58 -21.92
CA LEU A 908 -18.19 -40.65 -22.00
C LEU A 908 -18.60 -39.45 -22.86
N GLU A 909 -18.64 -38.27 -22.28
CA GLU A 909 -18.92 -37.00 -22.95
C GLU A 909 -17.66 -36.14 -22.99
N GLN A 910 -17.35 -35.57 -24.16
CA GLN A 910 -16.09 -34.86 -24.43
C GLN A 910 -16.38 -33.51 -25.11
N GLN A 911 -15.80 -32.45 -24.57
CA GLN A 911 -15.91 -31.08 -25.08
C GLN A 911 -14.56 -30.38 -25.02
N ASP A 912 -13.95 -30.05 -26.16
CA ASP A 912 -12.71 -29.26 -26.20
C ASP A 912 -12.93 -27.84 -25.65
N VAL A 913 -11.99 -27.35 -24.83
CA VAL A 913 -11.98 -25.97 -24.34
C VAL A 913 -11.12 -25.13 -25.27
N ALA A 914 -11.78 -24.40 -26.17
CA ALA A 914 -11.13 -23.51 -27.12
C ALA A 914 -10.38 -22.37 -26.41
N SER A 915 -9.10 -22.17 -26.72
CA SER A 915 -8.28 -21.09 -26.14
C SER A 915 -8.21 -19.89 -27.10
N ASN A 916 -8.32 -18.66 -26.59
CA ASN A 916 -8.31 -17.44 -27.40
C ASN A 916 -7.31 -16.40 -26.88
N ARG A 917 -6.73 -15.58 -27.76
CA ARG A 917 -5.77 -14.52 -27.43
C ARG A 917 -5.78 -13.44 -28.53
N TYR A 918 -6.51 -12.34 -28.29
CA TYR A 918 -6.97 -11.41 -29.35
C TYR A 918 -7.54 -10.08 -28.82
N GLN A 919 -6.92 -8.92 -29.07
CA GLN A 919 -7.58 -7.61 -29.31
C GLN A 919 -6.61 -6.41 -29.47
N GLY A 920 -6.89 -5.50 -30.41
CA GLY A 920 -6.35 -4.14 -30.47
C GLY A 920 -7.17 -3.17 -31.34
N GLY A 921 -7.45 -1.95 -30.88
CA GLY A 921 -8.51 -1.02 -31.31
C GLY A 921 -8.27 0.50 -31.09
N GLY A 922 -9.20 1.36 -31.56
CA GLY A 922 -9.17 2.84 -31.41
C GLY A 922 -10.12 3.65 -32.31
N HIS A 923 -10.50 4.89 -31.91
CA HIS A 923 -11.62 5.67 -32.49
C HIS A 923 -11.52 7.22 -32.31
N LEU A 924 -12.46 7.99 -32.91
CA LEU A 924 -12.13 9.22 -33.66
C LEU A 924 -13.42 10.19 -33.96
N ASP A 925 -13.54 11.54 -33.60
CA ASP A 925 -14.29 12.80 -34.13
C ASP A 925 -13.65 14.31 -34.11
N ALA A 926 -13.92 15.28 -35.06
CA ALA A 926 -12.90 16.30 -35.58
C ALA A 926 -12.96 17.88 -35.45
N ALA A 927 -11.78 18.57 -35.55
CA ALA A 927 -11.51 20.04 -35.78
C ALA A 927 -10.03 20.46 -36.24
N ALA A 928 -9.50 21.73 -36.11
CA ALA A 928 -8.21 22.20 -36.76
C ALA A 928 -7.29 23.36 -36.17
N SER A 929 -5.99 23.47 -36.63
CA SER A 929 -4.97 24.62 -36.73
C SER A 929 -3.57 24.60 -36.00
N ALA A 930 -2.39 24.92 -36.66
CA ALA A 930 -1.05 25.43 -36.10
C ALA A 930 0.13 25.63 -37.14
N GLY A 931 1.44 25.68 -36.74
CA GLY A 931 2.70 25.37 -37.52
C GLY A 931 3.84 26.45 -37.58
N ALA A 932 5.19 26.22 -37.64
CA ALA A 932 6.09 25.03 -37.55
C ALA A 932 7.60 25.42 -37.22
N LEU A 933 8.59 24.48 -37.24
CA LEU A 933 9.96 24.58 -36.62
C LEU A 933 11.17 23.89 -37.35
N LEU A 934 12.44 24.27 -37.04
CA LEU A 934 13.70 23.50 -37.22
C LEU A 934 14.81 23.86 -36.18
N GLY A 935 15.43 22.86 -35.53
CA GLY A 935 16.70 23.02 -34.77
C GLY A 935 16.76 22.42 -33.36
N ILE A 936 17.42 21.26 -33.21
CA ILE A 936 17.85 20.60 -31.95
C ILE A 936 16.75 20.22 -30.91
N ALA A 937 16.65 18.92 -30.62
CA ALA A 937 16.12 18.30 -29.39
C ALA A 937 14.70 18.66 -28.85
N GLY A 938 13.86 19.39 -29.61
CA GLY A 938 12.39 19.24 -29.71
C GLY A 938 11.47 19.43 -28.47
N LYS A 939 10.13 19.31 -28.71
CA LYS A 939 9.12 18.61 -27.85
C LYS A 939 8.25 19.47 -26.74
N SER A 940 6.86 19.75 -26.76
CA SER A 940 5.62 19.36 -25.85
C SER A 940 4.18 18.65 -26.32
N VAL A 941 2.83 19.00 -26.38
CA VAL A 941 1.67 18.10 -27.00
C VAL A 941 0.60 18.65 -28.05
N VAL A 942 0.05 17.85 -29.03
CA VAL A 942 -1.38 17.88 -29.59
C VAL A 942 -1.92 16.54 -30.26
N ASN A 943 -3.26 16.23 -30.30
CA ASN A 943 -3.91 15.03 -30.96
C ASN A 943 -5.44 15.19 -31.33
N LEU A 944 -6.00 14.63 -32.43
CA LEU A 944 -7.41 14.82 -32.98
C LEU A 944 -8.20 13.52 -33.32
N GLU A 945 -9.55 13.55 -33.30
CA GLU A 945 -10.49 12.41 -33.47
C GLU A 945 -11.20 12.54 -34.94
N THR A 946 -11.59 11.50 -35.75
CA THR A 946 -12.81 11.29 -36.71
C THR A 946 -12.88 9.90 -37.40
N PRO A 947 -13.93 9.05 -37.40
CA PRO A 947 -13.85 7.61 -37.01
C PRO A 947 -13.42 6.55 -38.05
N VAL A 948 -12.41 5.69 -37.77
CA VAL A 948 -11.97 4.53 -38.62
C VAL A 948 -11.20 3.40 -37.86
N GLY A 949 -11.51 2.10 -38.10
CA GLY A 949 -10.62 0.94 -37.79
C GLY A 949 -11.24 -0.49 -37.86
N GLY A 950 -10.42 -1.57 -37.89
CA GLY A 950 -10.80 -2.98 -37.55
C GLY A 950 -9.68 -3.86 -36.91
N TYR A 951 -10.03 -4.77 -35.97
CA TYR A 951 -9.19 -5.58 -35.05
C TYR A 951 -8.67 -6.94 -35.64
N ILE A 952 -7.48 -7.49 -35.27
CA ILE A 952 -7.12 -8.95 -35.35
C ILE A 952 -6.03 -9.39 -34.30
N ASN A 953 -6.04 -10.68 -33.89
CA ASN A 953 -4.89 -11.61 -33.76
C ASN A 953 -5.46 -13.05 -34.00
N ASN A 954 -4.75 -14.16 -33.73
CA ASN A 954 -5.29 -15.47 -33.32
C ASN A 954 -4.15 -16.52 -33.22
N GLN A 955 -3.80 -16.98 -32.02
CA GLN A 955 -3.23 -18.31 -31.78
C GLN A 955 -3.16 -18.66 -30.28
N ALA A 956 -3.81 -19.75 -29.88
CA ALA A 956 -3.58 -20.48 -28.65
C ALA A 956 -3.87 -21.97 -28.91
N ALA A 957 -3.41 -22.87 -28.03
CA ALA A 957 -3.73 -24.29 -28.13
C ALA A 957 -5.02 -24.60 -27.34
N ASP A 958 -5.96 -25.27 -27.99
CA ASP A 958 -7.20 -25.71 -27.35
C ASP A 958 -6.88 -26.86 -26.38
N ALA A 959 -7.41 -26.79 -25.15
CA ALA A 959 -7.27 -27.88 -24.21
C ALA A 959 -8.26 -28.97 -24.62
N LYS A 960 -7.75 -30.07 -25.17
CA LYS A 960 -8.56 -31.13 -25.76
C LYS A 960 -9.12 -32.08 -24.72
N ALA A 961 -10.40 -32.39 -24.83
CA ALA A 961 -11.01 -33.47 -24.07
C ALA A 961 -10.56 -34.82 -24.64
N GLY A 962 -10.16 -35.77 -23.79
CA GLY A 962 -9.65 -37.04 -24.30
C GLY A 962 -9.38 -38.11 -23.25
N VAL A 963 -9.45 -39.35 -23.72
CA VAL A 963 -9.04 -40.56 -22.99
C VAL A 963 -7.96 -41.25 -23.81
N PHE A 964 -6.80 -41.53 -23.19
CA PHE A 964 -5.61 -42.06 -23.89
C PHE A 964 -4.99 -43.25 -23.15
N SER A 965 -4.96 -44.43 -23.79
CA SER A 965 -4.25 -45.61 -23.28
C SER A 965 -2.90 -45.77 -23.99
N GLY A 966 -1.88 -46.27 -23.29
CA GLY A 966 -0.51 -46.42 -23.78
C GLY A 966 -0.25 -47.75 -24.48
N LYS A 967 -0.93 -48.02 -25.61
CA LYS A 967 -0.71 -49.19 -26.49
C LYS A 967 -0.83 -48.80 -27.96
#